data_AF-A0A964P4E5-F1
#
_entry.id   AF-A0A964P4E5-F1
#
_cell.length_a   1.000
_cell.length_b   1.000
_cell.length_c   1.000
_cell.angle_alpha   90.00
_cell.angle_beta   90.00
_cell.angle_gamma   90.00
#
_symmetry.space_group_name_H-M   'P 1'
#
loop_
_entity.id
_entity.type
_entity.pdbx_description
1 polymer ?
#
loop_
_entity_poly.entity_id
_entity_poly.type
_entity_poly.pdbx_seq_one_letter_code
_entity_poly.pdbx_strand_id
1 'polypeptide(L)'
;MNAPAQLAEVTPQTVSFTLNQIPIRAFEGETILKAAQRHGIDIPHLCYKDGLRADGNCRACVVEVKGERTLAPSCCRSATAGMEVQSTSERALKSQKMVLEMLLSDMPDTGYKWNEQDEAKQHGELSDWAARLDVTVRPELKALRRDQPAADLSHPAMAVNLDACIQCKRCVRACREEQVNDVIGYALRGSHSAIVFDLADAMGDSSCVACGECVQACPTGALMPKTQVGSQVVDKKVDSVCPFCGVGCLLTYNVKDNKIVSVDGRDGPANHSRLCVKGRFGFDYAHSPQRLTVPLIRRAGVAKDPEALQALNRDSADWSTVFREASWDEAMALAAGRLKGLRDQHGPKALAGFGSAKGSNEEAYLFQKLVRTGFGSNNVDHCTRLCHASSVAALLEGVGSGAVSNQVNDVANSELILLIGSNPTSNHPVAATWMKNAAKAGAKIVLADPRVTDIGKHAWRTLQFKPDTDVAMLNALIHTVIDEGLVDQDFIARRTNNFEALRENVKGYSPEAMAPICGIPAQTLREVARAFAKAKSAMVLWGMGISQHVHGTDNARCLIALVSVTGQIGKPGSGLHPLRGQNNVQGASDAGLIPMMFPNYQRVTNPAAHSWFENFWGTKLDDQPGYTVVEIMHKALAPDSDPHKVRGMYIMGENPAMSDPDLNHARHALASLEHLVVQDIFMTETAWLADVVLPATAWPEKTGTVSNTDRMVQLGQQAIDPPGQARPDLWIIQDIARRMGLAWHYPGEHSGVAAVYEEMRQAMHAAISGISWERLQRESSVTYPCLSAQDLGAPTVFIDSFPTADGRVQLVPADIIPANERPDADYPFVLITGRQLEHWHTGSMTRRAVVLDAIEPMATASMCGDDLQQMGLQPGDVITVRSRRGQVAIHLRRDDGTPRGAIFIPFAYYEAAANLMTNAALDPVGKIPEFKYCAVAVSAGGVAAERGGY
;
A
#
# COMPACT_ATOMS: atom_id res chain seq x y z
N MET A 1 -6.62 23.55 -16.99
CA MET A 1 -5.82 24.20 -18.04
C MET A 1 -6.28 23.63 -19.37
N ASN A 2 -6.54 24.48 -20.38
CA ASN A 2 -6.94 24.04 -21.72
C ASN A 2 -5.81 23.20 -22.33
N ALA A 3 -6.17 22.09 -22.99
CA ALA A 3 -5.20 21.29 -23.73
C ALA A 3 -4.51 22.16 -24.79
N PRO A 4 -3.18 22.08 -24.95
CA PRO A 4 -2.46 22.86 -25.95
C PRO A 4 -3.00 22.55 -27.35
N ALA A 5 -3.21 23.60 -28.14
CA ALA A 5 -3.82 23.51 -29.47
C ALA A 5 -2.83 23.04 -30.55
N GLN A 6 -1.52 23.07 -30.24
CA GLN A 6 -0.45 22.69 -31.15
C GLN A 6 0.60 21.82 -30.45
N LEU A 7 1.13 20.80 -31.14
CA LEU A 7 2.20 19.92 -30.64
C LEU A 7 3.46 20.72 -30.21
N ALA A 8 3.70 21.87 -30.85
CA ALA A 8 4.81 22.77 -30.55
C ALA A 8 4.67 23.48 -29.18
N GLU A 9 3.47 23.58 -28.61
CA GLU A 9 3.22 24.18 -27.27
C GLU A 9 3.54 23.21 -26.13
N VAL A 10 3.73 21.92 -26.45
CA VAL A 10 4.08 20.84 -25.52
C VAL A 10 5.47 20.24 -25.80
N THR A 11 6.11 20.63 -26.91
CA THR A 11 7.47 20.18 -27.22
C THR A 11 8.46 21.07 -26.48
N PRO A 12 9.31 20.55 -25.58
CA PRO A 12 10.25 21.38 -24.84
C PRO A 12 11.16 22.10 -25.84
N GLN A 13 11.36 23.42 -25.67
CA GLN A 13 12.29 24.16 -26.50
C GLN A 13 13.68 23.52 -26.40
N THR A 14 14.38 23.43 -27.53
CA THR A 14 15.71 22.82 -27.57
C THR A 14 16.76 23.87 -27.90
N VAL A 15 17.92 23.73 -27.26
CA VAL A 15 19.12 24.51 -27.54
C VAL A 15 20.19 23.60 -28.13
N SER A 16 20.86 24.07 -29.18
CA SER A 16 21.96 23.34 -29.81
C SER A 16 23.29 23.81 -29.24
N PHE A 17 24.15 22.88 -28.84
CA PHE A 17 25.50 23.15 -28.37
C PHE A 17 26.45 22.04 -28.83
N THR A 18 27.76 22.24 -28.72
CA THR A 18 28.75 21.24 -29.14
C THR A 18 29.39 20.59 -27.91
N LEU A 19 29.39 19.25 -27.83
CA LEU A 19 30.09 18.46 -26.81
C LEU A 19 31.07 17.51 -27.49
N ASN A 20 32.35 17.60 -27.16
CA ASN A 20 33.42 16.80 -27.79
C ASN A 20 33.43 16.92 -29.34
N GLN A 21 33.22 18.13 -29.87
CA GLN A 21 33.05 18.41 -31.32
C GLN A 21 31.77 17.82 -31.94
N ILE A 22 30.90 17.18 -31.17
CA ILE A 22 29.64 16.62 -31.65
C ILE A 22 28.51 17.63 -31.37
N PRO A 23 27.71 18.03 -32.37
CA PRO A 23 26.54 18.86 -32.15
C PRO A 23 25.44 18.06 -31.42
N ILE A 24 25.00 18.57 -30.28
CA ILE A 24 24.00 17.96 -29.41
C ILE A 24 22.84 18.92 -29.20
N ARG A 25 21.62 18.37 -29.14
CA ARG A 25 20.41 19.11 -28.76
C ARG A 25 20.08 18.82 -27.30
N ALA A 26 20.08 19.85 -26.47
CA ALA A 26 19.61 19.82 -25.09
C ALA A 26 18.20 20.44 -24.99
N PHE A 27 17.39 20.02 -24.03
CA PHE A 27 16.20 20.77 -23.65
C PHE A 27 16.61 22.05 -22.93
N GLU A 28 15.83 23.11 -23.06
CA GLU A 28 16.09 24.36 -22.35
C GLU A 28 16.16 24.11 -20.83
N GLY A 29 17.23 24.59 -20.18
CA GLY A 29 17.50 24.36 -18.77
C GLY A 29 18.14 22.99 -18.43
N GLU A 30 18.16 22.03 -19.36
CA GLU A 30 18.81 20.72 -19.18
C GLU A 30 20.31 20.87 -18.90
N THR A 31 20.83 20.08 -17.97
CA THR A 31 22.25 20.11 -17.63
C THR A 31 23.09 19.45 -18.71
N ILE A 32 24.36 19.85 -18.83
CA ILE A 32 25.31 19.22 -19.76
C ILE A 32 25.39 17.72 -19.50
N LEU A 33 25.36 17.27 -18.24
CA LEU A 33 25.41 15.85 -17.89
C LEU A 33 24.20 15.07 -18.44
N LYS A 34 22.98 15.57 -18.23
CA LYS A 34 21.76 14.91 -18.73
C LYS A 34 21.71 14.87 -20.26
N ALA A 35 22.08 15.98 -20.89
CA ALA A 35 22.20 16.04 -22.34
C ALA A 35 23.25 15.04 -22.86
N ALA A 36 24.41 14.92 -22.20
CA ALA A 36 25.44 13.95 -22.57
C ALA A 36 24.93 12.51 -22.47
N GLN A 37 24.29 12.14 -21.35
CA GLN A 37 23.73 10.80 -21.13
C GLN A 37 22.70 10.41 -22.19
N ARG A 38 21.80 11.32 -22.54
CA ARG A 38 20.78 11.09 -23.59
C ARG A 38 21.37 10.84 -24.97
N HIS A 39 22.60 11.32 -25.21
CA HIS A 39 23.34 11.11 -26.47
C HIS A 39 24.44 10.06 -26.33
N GLY A 40 24.44 9.25 -25.28
CA GLY A 40 25.38 8.14 -25.08
C GLY A 40 26.82 8.58 -24.79
N ILE A 41 27.02 9.82 -24.31
CA ILE A 41 28.34 10.33 -23.92
C ILE A 41 28.49 10.23 -22.41
N ASP A 42 29.41 9.37 -21.99
CA ASP A 42 29.72 9.13 -20.59
C ASP A 42 30.62 10.24 -20.01
N ILE A 43 30.21 10.79 -18.87
CA ILE A 43 30.99 11.72 -18.06
C ILE A 43 31.05 11.17 -16.63
N PRO A 44 32.23 11.04 -16.00
CA PRO A 44 32.36 10.48 -14.65
C PRO A 44 31.54 11.25 -13.61
N HIS A 45 30.77 10.56 -12.77
CA HIS A 45 29.93 11.19 -11.76
C HIS A 45 29.66 10.28 -10.56
N LEU A 46 29.64 10.85 -9.35
CA LEU A 46 29.48 10.10 -8.09
C LEU A 46 28.52 10.73 -7.09
N CYS A 47 28.32 12.06 -7.15
CA CYS A 47 27.31 12.72 -6.32
C CYS A 47 26.01 12.99 -7.08
N TYR A 48 25.95 12.72 -8.38
CA TYR A 48 24.75 12.93 -9.19
C TYR A 48 23.92 11.65 -9.28
N LYS A 49 22.62 11.70 -9.03
CA LYS A 49 21.68 10.60 -9.26
C LYS A 49 20.39 11.21 -9.79
N ASP A 50 19.78 10.60 -10.79
CA ASP A 50 18.49 11.06 -11.30
C ASP A 50 17.45 11.10 -10.17
N GLY A 51 16.54 12.07 -10.24
CA GLY A 51 15.55 12.36 -9.20
C GLY A 51 16.08 13.21 -8.04
N LEU A 52 17.39 13.22 -7.75
CA LEU A 52 17.96 14.05 -6.69
C LEU A 52 18.45 15.41 -7.22
N ARG A 53 18.31 16.46 -6.40
CA ARG A 53 18.92 17.77 -6.68
C ARG A 53 20.43 17.62 -6.88
N ALA A 54 20.99 18.24 -7.92
CA ALA A 54 22.43 18.22 -8.17
C ALA A 54 23.19 19.22 -7.26
N ASP A 55 24.27 18.78 -6.62
CA ASP A 55 25.12 19.67 -5.79
C ASP A 55 26.51 19.94 -6.38
N GLY A 56 26.95 19.15 -7.37
CA GLY A 56 28.31 19.26 -7.90
C GLY A 56 29.40 19.00 -6.85
N ASN A 57 29.07 18.26 -5.77
CA ASN A 57 29.94 18.04 -4.61
C ASN A 57 31.17 17.17 -4.93
N CYS A 58 31.02 16.07 -5.68
CA CYS A 58 32.13 15.15 -5.96
C CYS A 58 33.21 15.72 -6.88
N ARG A 59 32.89 16.71 -7.72
CA ARG A 59 33.76 17.26 -8.78
C ARG A 59 34.27 16.24 -9.82
N ALA A 60 33.79 15.00 -9.82
CA ALA A 60 34.15 14.02 -10.84
C ALA A 60 33.62 14.41 -12.23
N CYS A 61 32.46 15.11 -12.32
CA CYS A 61 31.82 15.45 -13.60
C CYS A 61 32.29 16.77 -14.23
N VAL A 62 33.51 17.20 -13.95
CA VAL A 62 34.01 18.47 -14.47
C VAL A 62 34.28 18.40 -15.97
N VAL A 63 33.87 19.41 -16.71
CA VAL A 63 34.08 19.59 -18.16
C VAL A 63 34.72 20.94 -18.44
N GLU A 64 35.41 21.05 -19.57
CA GLU A 64 35.95 22.32 -20.04
C GLU A 64 34.95 22.99 -20.97
N VAL A 65 34.65 24.27 -20.71
CA VAL A 65 33.77 25.09 -21.56
C VAL A 65 34.62 26.17 -22.20
N LYS A 66 34.56 26.30 -23.53
CA LYS A 66 35.38 27.27 -24.27
C LYS A 66 35.10 28.69 -23.80
N GLY A 67 36.17 29.44 -23.54
CA GLY A 67 36.10 30.81 -23.02
C GLY A 67 35.98 30.90 -21.49
N GLU A 68 35.75 29.79 -20.79
CA GLU A 68 35.72 29.77 -19.32
C GLU A 68 37.08 29.45 -18.71
N ARG A 69 37.48 30.22 -17.69
CA ARG A 69 38.77 30.00 -17.00
C ARG A 69 38.76 28.71 -16.16
N THR A 70 37.64 28.32 -15.59
CA THR A 70 37.52 27.19 -14.64
C THR A 70 36.76 26.02 -15.25
N LEU A 71 37.09 24.80 -14.82
CA LEU A 71 36.29 23.63 -15.21
C LEU A 71 34.91 23.69 -14.52
N ALA A 72 33.86 23.43 -15.29
CA ALA A 72 32.48 23.50 -14.83
C ALA A 72 31.97 22.09 -14.48
N PRO A 73 31.27 21.89 -13.34
CA PRO A 73 30.60 20.62 -13.06
C PRO A 73 29.41 20.44 -14.01
N SER A 74 29.45 19.46 -14.91
CA SER A 74 28.41 19.27 -15.94
C SER A 74 27.03 19.00 -15.35
N CYS A 75 26.95 18.43 -14.15
CA CYS A 75 25.68 18.18 -13.45
C CYS A 75 24.95 19.44 -12.95
N CYS A 76 25.65 20.57 -12.82
CA CYS A 76 25.08 21.84 -12.32
C CYS A 76 25.11 22.96 -13.37
N ARG A 77 25.57 22.66 -14.58
CA ARG A 77 25.68 23.63 -15.67
C ARG A 77 24.64 23.30 -16.73
N SER A 78 23.67 24.19 -16.92
CA SER A 78 22.71 24.08 -18.02
C SER A 78 23.39 24.31 -19.36
N ALA A 79 22.99 23.54 -20.38
CA ALA A 79 23.42 23.75 -21.74
C ALA A 79 22.79 25.06 -22.28
N THR A 80 23.58 25.85 -23.01
CA THR A 80 23.10 27.06 -23.69
C THR A 80 23.43 27.00 -25.18
N ALA A 81 22.65 27.70 -26.00
CA ALA A 81 22.87 27.74 -27.43
C ALA A 81 24.30 28.19 -27.78
N GLY A 82 24.96 27.46 -28.66
CA GLY A 82 26.33 27.77 -29.11
C GLY A 82 27.45 27.49 -28.10
N MET A 83 27.14 26.89 -26.94
CA MET A 83 28.16 26.49 -25.98
C MET A 83 29.08 25.42 -26.60
N GLU A 84 30.40 25.55 -26.42
CA GLU A 84 31.38 24.55 -26.84
C GLU A 84 31.99 23.89 -25.60
N VAL A 85 31.74 22.60 -25.42
CA VAL A 85 32.11 21.81 -24.24
C VAL A 85 33.03 20.67 -24.63
N GLN A 86 34.06 20.43 -23.84
CA GLN A 86 34.98 19.30 -23.97
C GLN A 86 35.00 18.53 -22.64
N SER A 87 34.44 17.32 -22.65
CA SER A 87 34.48 16.40 -21.49
C SER A 87 35.76 15.57 -21.45
N THR A 88 36.44 15.45 -22.60
CA THR A 88 37.65 14.64 -22.81
C THR A 88 38.89 15.48 -23.09
N SER A 89 38.88 16.79 -22.81
CA SER A 89 40.10 17.60 -22.91
C SER A 89 41.15 17.11 -21.90
N GLU A 90 42.43 17.32 -22.21
CA GLU A 90 43.54 16.95 -21.31
C GLU A 90 43.33 17.51 -19.90
N ARG A 91 42.87 18.76 -19.82
CA ARG A 91 42.61 19.46 -18.57
C ARG A 91 41.43 18.84 -17.80
N ALA A 92 40.33 18.53 -18.48
CA ALA A 92 39.18 17.87 -17.86
C ALA A 92 39.56 16.48 -17.37
N LEU A 93 40.14 15.63 -18.23
CA LEU A 93 40.54 14.26 -17.89
C LEU A 93 41.53 14.22 -16.71
N LYS A 94 42.55 15.09 -16.70
CA LYS A 94 43.50 15.17 -15.59
C LYS A 94 42.81 15.48 -14.26
N SER A 95 41.84 16.41 -14.26
CA SER A 95 41.08 16.75 -13.06
C SER A 95 40.14 15.62 -12.63
N GLN A 96 39.47 14.97 -13.59
CA GLN A 96 38.56 13.85 -13.32
C GLN A 96 39.32 12.68 -12.69
N LYS A 97 40.45 12.26 -13.29
CA LYS A 97 41.31 11.19 -12.77
C LYS A 97 41.86 11.51 -11.37
N MET A 98 42.34 12.73 -11.15
CA MET A 98 42.84 13.16 -9.84
C MET A 98 41.76 13.08 -8.74
N VAL A 99 40.53 13.51 -9.05
CA VAL A 99 39.41 13.40 -8.10
C VAL A 99 39.11 11.95 -7.75
N LEU A 100 39.03 11.06 -8.75
CA LEU A 100 38.79 9.64 -8.53
C LEU A 100 39.93 9.02 -7.71
N GLU A 101 41.18 9.37 -7.99
CA GLU A 101 42.34 8.88 -7.25
C GLU A 101 42.32 9.28 -5.77
N MET A 102 42.00 10.56 -5.47
CA MET A 102 41.89 11.03 -4.09
C MET A 102 40.75 10.32 -3.34
N LEU A 103 39.60 10.12 -3.98
CA LEU A 103 38.48 9.40 -3.35
C LEU A 103 38.83 7.93 -3.12
N LEU A 104 39.48 7.28 -4.09
CA LEU A 104 39.94 5.89 -3.95
C LEU A 104 41.00 5.74 -2.85
N SER A 105 41.88 6.72 -2.65
CA SER A 105 42.90 6.63 -1.60
C SER A 105 42.32 6.55 -0.20
N ASP A 106 41.11 7.10 -0.01
CA ASP A 106 40.42 7.15 1.27
C ASP A 106 39.57 5.90 1.55
N MET A 107 39.34 5.06 0.53
CA MET A 107 38.57 3.82 0.64
C MET A 107 39.37 2.73 1.38
N PRO A 108 38.70 1.79 2.07
CA PRO A 108 39.35 0.68 2.76
C PRO A 108 40.08 -0.26 1.80
N ASP A 109 41.17 -0.88 2.26
CA ASP A 109 41.95 -1.81 1.42
C ASP A 109 41.18 -3.10 1.09
N THR A 110 40.29 -3.52 1.97
CA THR A 110 39.41 -4.67 1.79
C THR A 110 37.97 -4.18 1.79
N GLY A 111 37.20 -4.54 0.76
CA GLY A 111 35.77 -4.23 0.74
C GLY A 111 34.97 -5.12 1.70
N TYR A 112 33.80 -4.65 2.14
CA TYR A 112 32.77 -5.43 2.83
C TYR A 112 32.08 -6.45 1.89
N LYS A 113 32.58 -7.70 1.74
CA LYS A 113 32.19 -8.73 0.73
C LYS A 113 31.79 -8.15 -0.64
N TRP A 114 32.80 -7.74 -1.38
CA TRP A 114 32.69 -7.11 -2.68
C TRP A 114 33.18 -8.12 -3.73
N ASN A 115 32.29 -8.61 -4.62
CA ASN A 115 32.58 -9.53 -5.75
C ASN A 115 32.92 -11.01 -5.40
N GLU A 116 32.20 -11.97 -5.99
CA GLU A 116 32.53 -13.42 -5.86
C GLU A 116 33.80 -13.83 -6.60
N GLN A 117 34.25 -13.01 -7.57
CA GLN A 117 35.48 -13.29 -8.32
C GLN A 117 36.74 -12.96 -7.53
N ASP A 118 36.67 -11.99 -6.61
CA ASP A 118 37.78 -11.57 -5.74
C ASP A 118 37.25 -10.74 -4.58
N GLU A 119 37.03 -11.39 -3.43
CA GLU A 119 36.48 -10.76 -2.22
C GLU A 119 37.35 -9.61 -1.68
N ALA A 120 38.59 -9.46 -2.18
CA ALA A 120 39.51 -8.39 -1.79
C ALA A 120 39.34 -7.09 -2.61
N LYS A 121 38.58 -7.08 -3.71
CA LYS A 121 38.46 -5.90 -4.60
C LYS A 121 37.29 -4.99 -4.25
N GLN A 122 37.49 -3.68 -4.41
CA GLN A 122 36.42 -2.68 -4.36
C GLN A 122 35.52 -2.75 -5.62
N HIS A 123 34.25 -2.41 -5.48
CA HIS A 123 33.17 -2.36 -6.49
C HIS A 123 32.33 -1.07 -6.27
N GLY A 124 31.30 -0.85 -7.09
CA GLY A 124 30.44 0.35 -7.03
C GLY A 124 30.93 1.47 -7.95
N GLU A 125 30.14 2.55 -8.03
CA GLU A 125 30.32 3.57 -9.07
C GLU A 125 31.72 4.21 -9.07
N LEU A 126 32.35 4.37 -7.90
CA LEU A 126 33.71 4.90 -7.79
C LEU A 126 34.74 3.96 -8.44
N SER A 127 34.71 2.67 -8.10
CA SER A 127 35.62 1.68 -8.65
C SER A 127 35.37 1.45 -10.13
N ASP A 128 34.11 1.48 -10.57
CA ASP A 128 33.74 1.37 -11.98
C ASP A 128 34.32 2.53 -12.81
N TRP A 129 34.18 3.77 -12.32
CA TRP A 129 34.76 4.93 -12.99
C TRP A 129 36.29 4.92 -12.97
N ALA A 130 36.90 4.50 -11.87
CA ALA A 130 38.35 4.38 -11.78
C ALA A 130 38.90 3.34 -12.76
N ALA A 131 38.24 2.18 -12.88
CA ALA A 131 38.61 1.16 -13.85
C ALA A 131 38.46 1.65 -15.30
N ARG A 132 37.31 2.31 -15.62
CA ARG A 132 37.07 2.89 -16.95
C ARG A 132 38.10 3.94 -17.36
N LEU A 133 38.62 4.71 -16.40
CA LEU A 133 39.59 5.78 -16.64
C LEU A 133 41.03 5.39 -16.33
N ASP A 134 41.29 4.12 -16.02
CA ASP A 134 42.63 3.59 -15.69
C ASP A 134 43.30 4.42 -14.58
N VAL A 135 42.62 4.54 -13.44
CA VAL A 135 43.08 5.28 -12.26
C VAL A 135 43.59 4.32 -11.20
N THR A 136 44.82 4.53 -10.74
CA THR A 136 45.44 3.80 -9.63
C THR A 136 45.91 4.79 -8.56
N VAL A 137 45.85 4.38 -7.29
CA VAL A 137 46.22 5.25 -6.17
C VAL A 137 47.74 5.21 -5.97
N ARG A 138 48.39 6.38 -6.02
CA ARG A 138 49.81 6.51 -5.70
C ARG A 138 50.10 6.30 -4.20
N PRO A 139 51.26 5.72 -3.82
CA PRO A 139 51.61 5.45 -2.42
C PRO A 139 51.52 6.67 -1.50
N GLU A 140 51.87 7.86 -2.01
CA GLU A 140 51.88 9.10 -1.25
C GLU A 140 50.47 9.54 -0.85
N LEU A 141 49.46 9.35 -1.71
CA LEU A 141 48.07 9.63 -1.37
C LEU A 141 47.52 8.57 -0.41
N LYS A 142 47.87 7.30 -0.62
CA LYS A 142 47.48 6.21 0.28
C LYS A 142 48.01 6.42 1.71
N ALA A 143 49.21 6.97 1.86
CA ALA A 143 49.79 7.32 3.16
C ALA A 143 49.05 8.45 3.89
N LEU A 144 48.21 9.23 3.20
CA LEU A 144 47.39 10.31 3.76
C LEU A 144 45.95 9.88 4.07
N ARG A 145 45.64 8.58 3.94
CA ARG A 145 44.30 8.02 4.24
C ARG A 145 43.88 8.38 5.66
N ARG A 146 42.60 8.72 5.83
CA ARG A 146 42.02 9.01 7.15
C ARG A 146 41.94 7.75 8.03
N ASP A 147 41.79 7.97 9.33
CA ASP A 147 41.41 6.91 10.26
C ASP A 147 40.04 6.34 9.88
N GLN A 148 39.99 5.02 9.68
CA GLN A 148 38.79 4.36 9.19
C GLN A 148 37.80 4.14 10.35
N PRO A 149 36.56 4.67 10.28
CA PRO A 149 35.56 4.48 11.32
C PRO A 149 35.10 3.02 11.41
N ALA A 150 34.63 2.62 12.59
CA ALA A 150 34.01 1.31 12.78
C ALA A 150 32.66 1.22 12.05
N ALA A 151 32.31 0.01 11.59
CA ALA A 151 31.01 -0.25 11.02
C ALA A 151 29.91 -0.20 12.09
N ASP A 152 28.76 0.36 11.74
CA ASP A 152 27.54 0.28 12.54
C ASP A 152 26.59 -0.76 11.93
N LEU A 153 26.36 -1.82 12.70
CA LEU A 153 25.51 -2.97 12.35
C LEU A 153 24.29 -3.08 13.28
N SER A 154 23.95 -2.02 14.01
CA SER A 154 22.81 -1.96 14.94
C SER A 154 21.48 -2.20 14.22
N HIS A 155 21.30 -1.64 13.02
CA HIS A 155 20.04 -1.72 12.29
C HIS A 155 19.80 -3.15 11.73
N PRO A 156 18.57 -3.70 11.79
CA PRO A 156 18.26 -5.04 11.27
C PRO A 156 18.40 -5.16 9.75
N ALA A 157 17.92 -4.14 9.02
CA ALA A 157 17.88 -4.13 7.56
C ALA A 157 19.17 -3.67 6.86
N MET A 158 20.00 -2.84 7.50
CA MET A 158 21.03 -2.04 6.83
C MET A 158 22.34 -2.09 7.60
N ALA A 159 23.45 -2.07 6.86
CA ALA A 159 24.80 -1.94 7.38
C ALA A 159 25.36 -0.56 7.01
N VAL A 160 26.07 0.05 7.96
CA VAL A 160 26.67 1.38 7.82
C VAL A 160 28.18 1.26 7.90
N ASN A 161 28.85 1.39 6.76
CA ASN A 161 30.29 1.25 6.58
C ASN A 161 30.88 2.60 6.14
N LEU A 162 31.00 3.54 7.07
CA LEU A 162 31.38 4.92 6.74
C LEU A 162 32.84 5.09 6.32
N ASP A 163 33.66 4.07 6.50
CA ASP A 163 35.02 3.99 5.99
C ASP A 163 35.03 4.03 4.45
N ALA A 164 34.04 3.40 3.80
CA ALA A 164 33.75 3.50 2.36
C ALA A 164 32.99 4.78 1.94
N CYS A 165 32.76 5.75 2.84
CA CYS A 165 31.97 6.96 2.54
C CYS A 165 32.81 8.03 1.84
N ILE A 166 32.40 8.38 0.61
CA ILE A 166 32.96 9.49 -0.18
C ILE A 166 32.28 10.84 0.08
N GLN A 167 31.45 10.93 1.12
CA GLN A 167 30.78 12.17 1.55
C GLN A 167 29.98 12.88 0.44
N CYS A 168 29.45 12.13 -0.53
CA CYS A 168 28.78 12.69 -1.71
C CYS A 168 27.41 13.33 -1.41
N LYS A 169 26.86 13.11 -0.20
CA LYS A 169 25.56 13.58 0.28
C LYS A 169 24.34 13.07 -0.48
N ARG A 170 24.47 12.00 -1.30
CA ARG A 170 23.31 11.33 -1.90
C ARG A 170 22.36 10.78 -0.84
N CYS A 171 22.89 10.12 0.20
CA CYS A 171 22.10 9.61 1.33
C CYS A 171 21.33 10.70 2.09
N VAL A 172 21.96 11.85 2.33
CA VAL A 172 21.33 13.01 2.98
C VAL A 172 20.16 13.52 2.15
N ARG A 173 20.35 13.75 0.84
CA ARG A 173 19.27 14.23 -0.03
C ARG A 173 18.14 13.22 -0.19
N ALA A 174 18.48 11.93 -0.32
CA ALA A 174 17.50 10.85 -0.32
C ALA A 174 16.62 10.85 0.94
N CYS A 175 17.22 11.01 2.13
CA CYS A 175 16.47 11.03 3.38
C CYS A 175 15.70 12.35 3.62
N ARG A 176 16.31 13.49 3.32
CA ARG A 176 15.80 14.83 3.67
C ARG A 176 14.91 15.45 2.61
N GLU A 177 15.27 15.31 1.34
CA GLU A 177 14.59 15.96 0.23
C GLU A 177 13.57 15.00 -0.40
N GLU A 178 13.97 13.73 -0.62
CA GLU A 178 13.13 12.79 -1.36
C GLU A 178 12.10 12.10 -0.47
N GLN A 179 12.51 11.56 0.69
CA GLN A 179 11.63 10.87 1.63
C GLN A 179 11.06 11.79 2.72
N VAL A 180 11.73 12.90 3.02
CA VAL A 180 11.36 13.84 4.10
C VAL A 180 11.20 13.12 5.45
N ASN A 181 12.20 12.34 5.83
CA ASN A 181 12.29 11.75 7.17
C ASN A 181 13.28 12.50 8.08
N ASP A 182 14.22 13.23 7.49
CA ASP A 182 15.20 14.10 8.16
C ASP A 182 16.23 13.45 9.10
N VAL A 183 16.34 12.12 9.07
CA VAL A 183 17.22 11.33 9.95
C VAL A 183 18.71 11.51 9.66
N ILE A 184 19.11 11.62 8.38
CA ILE A 184 20.54 11.63 8.00
C ILE A 184 21.07 13.06 7.89
N GLY A 185 22.10 13.38 8.68
CA GLY A 185 22.83 14.65 8.68
C GLY A 185 24.24 14.59 8.07
N TYR A 186 24.86 15.76 7.93
CA TYR A 186 26.29 15.93 7.62
C TYR A 186 26.90 16.87 8.65
N ALA A 187 27.66 16.31 9.58
CA ALA A 187 28.20 17.01 10.75
C ALA A 187 29.69 17.31 10.61
N LEU A 188 30.19 18.16 11.53
CA LEU A 188 31.59 18.57 11.65
C LEU A 188 32.09 19.35 10.40
N ARG A 189 33.41 19.47 10.21
CA ARG A 189 34.01 20.30 9.15
C ARG A 189 35.39 19.80 8.72
N GLY A 190 35.72 20.00 7.45
CA GLY A 190 37.02 19.59 6.90
C GLY A 190 37.19 18.07 6.91
N SER A 191 38.38 17.60 7.30
CA SER A 191 38.73 16.18 7.41
C SER A 191 37.89 15.42 8.44
N HIS A 192 37.29 16.11 9.41
CA HIS A 192 36.42 15.50 10.42
C HIS A 192 34.97 15.35 9.96
N SER A 193 34.62 15.82 8.77
CA SER A 193 33.23 15.78 8.31
C SER A 193 32.70 14.35 8.20
N ALA A 194 31.46 14.13 8.64
CA ALA A 194 30.89 12.79 8.70
C ALA A 194 29.39 12.80 8.41
N ILE A 195 28.91 11.69 7.88
CA ILE A 195 27.48 11.38 7.87
C ILE A 195 27.10 10.92 9.27
N VAL A 196 25.99 11.44 9.80
CA VAL A 196 25.46 11.09 11.12
C VAL A 196 23.96 10.82 11.03
N PHE A 197 23.41 10.09 12.01
CA PHE A 197 21.98 9.83 12.16
C PHE A 197 21.48 10.54 13.42
N ASP A 198 20.38 11.29 13.32
CA ASP A 198 19.83 12.12 14.40
C ASP A 198 20.90 12.88 15.18
N LEU A 199 21.16 12.51 16.45
CA LEU A 199 22.16 13.14 17.32
C LEU A 199 23.49 12.37 17.35
N ALA A 200 23.88 11.82 16.20
CA ALA A 200 25.00 10.88 16.03
C ALA A 200 24.76 9.52 16.72
N ASP A 201 23.51 9.11 16.79
CA ASP A 201 23.10 7.80 17.27
C ASP A 201 23.51 6.71 16.27
N ALA A 202 23.59 5.46 16.74
CA ALA A 202 23.65 4.31 15.85
C ALA A 202 22.37 4.25 15.01
N MET A 203 22.44 3.79 13.76
CA MET A 203 21.30 3.80 12.84
C MET A 203 20.09 3.04 13.40
N GLY A 204 20.31 1.92 14.10
CA GLY A 204 19.26 1.12 14.72
C GLY A 204 18.56 1.82 15.89
N ASP A 205 19.21 2.79 16.52
CA ASP A 205 18.68 3.56 17.65
C ASP A 205 18.12 4.93 17.22
N SER A 206 18.34 5.31 15.96
CA SER A 206 17.81 6.54 15.35
C SER A 206 16.33 6.42 14.97
N SER A 207 15.73 7.53 14.57
CA SER A 207 14.38 7.66 14.01
C SER A 207 14.22 7.10 12.58
N CYS A 208 15.18 6.30 12.11
CA CYS A 208 15.16 5.67 10.80
C CYS A 208 13.98 4.70 10.64
N VAL A 209 13.12 4.97 9.65
CA VAL A 209 11.97 4.11 9.30
C VAL A 209 12.30 2.99 8.29
N ALA A 210 13.59 2.69 8.11
CA ALA A 210 14.07 1.61 7.25
C ALA A 210 13.58 1.62 5.77
N CYS A 211 13.32 2.79 5.17
CA CYS A 211 12.86 2.87 3.77
C CYS A 211 13.89 2.40 2.71
N GLY A 212 15.18 2.44 3.06
CA GLY A 212 16.27 2.05 2.16
C GLY A 212 16.56 3.02 1.01
N GLU A 213 15.98 4.22 1.00
CA GLU A 213 16.28 5.22 -0.05
C GLU A 213 17.76 5.66 -0.03
N CYS A 214 18.33 5.76 1.17
CA CYS A 214 19.75 6.08 1.35
C CYS A 214 20.67 4.98 0.82
N VAL A 215 20.25 3.71 0.94
CA VAL A 215 20.93 2.53 0.41
C VAL A 215 20.89 2.53 -1.11
N GLN A 216 19.69 2.70 -1.70
CA GLN A 216 19.53 2.81 -3.15
C GLN A 216 20.34 3.98 -3.74
N ALA A 217 20.55 5.06 -2.96
CA ALA A 217 21.29 6.23 -3.39
C ALA A 217 22.82 6.13 -3.21
N CYS A 218 23.32 5.18 -2.42
CA CYS A 218 24.74 5.11 -2.06
C CYS A 218 25.61 4.55 -3.21
N PRO A 219 26.61 5.30 -3.73
CA PRO A 219 27.43 4.85 -4.86
C PRO A 219 28.52 3.84 -4.49
N THR A 220 28.91 3.78 -3.21
CA THR A 220 30.08 3.04 -2.72
C THR A 220 29.75 1.97 -1.69
N GLY A 221 28.45 1.73 -1.43
CA GLY A 221 27.97 0.79 -0.40
C GLY A 221 28.37 1.14 1.03
N ALA A 222 28.74 2.39 1.30
CA ALA A 222 28.86 2.90 2.66
C ALA A 222 27.54 2.78 3.44
N LEU A 223 26.40 2.78 2.73
CA LEU A 223 25.10 2.35 3.24
C LEU A 223 24.61 1.24 2.32
N MET A 224 24.30 0.06 2.87
CA MET A 224 23.91 -1.11 2.09
C MET A 224 22.93 -2.01 2.86
N PRO A 225 22.20 -2.94 2.20
CA PRO A 225 21.39 -3.92 2.91
C PRO A 225 22.29 -4.83 3.77
N LYS A 226 21.88 -5.16 4.99
CA LYS A 226 22.68 -6.01 5.90
C LYS A 226 22.82 -7.44 5.41
N THR A 227 21.76 -7.98 4.80
CA THR A 227 21.72 -9.34 4.24
C THR A 227 22.43 -9.44 2.89
N GLN A 228 22.70 -8.32 2.23
CA GLN A 228 23.44 -8.25 0.97
C GLN A 228 24.63 -7.36 1.11
N VAL A 229 25.71 -8.02 1.43
CA VAL A 229 27.01 -7.41 1.39
C VAL A 229 27.45 -7.46 -0.10
N GLY A 230 27.19 -6.37 -0.84
CA GLY A 230 27.69 -6.07 -2.19
C GLY A 230 26.68 -6.17 -3.35
N SER A 231 27.02 -5.56 -4.50
CA SER A 231 26.36 -5.82 -5.80
C SER A 231 26.71 -7.23 -6.25
N GLN A 232 25.81 -8.18 -5.99
CA GLN A 232 25.97 -9.55 -6.45
C GLN A 232 25.70 -9.62 -7.96
N VAL A 233 26.47 -10.44 -8.67
CA VAL A 233 26.07 -10.88 -10.01
C VAL A 233 24.81 -11.70 -9.84
N VAL A 234 23.71 -11.24 -10.45
CA VAL A 234 22.40 -11.87 -10.39
C VAL A 234 22.08 -12.59 -11.69
N ASP A 235 21.35 -13.69 -11.60
CA ASP A 235 20.97 -14.52 -12.75
C ASP A 235 19.99 -13.78 -13.66
N LYS A 236 19.07 -13.03 -13.05
CA LYS A 236 18.08 -12.22 -13.77
C LYS A 236 17.56 -11.06 -12.93
N LYS A 237 17.09 -10.03 -13.65
CA LYS A 237 16.34 -8.90 -13.11
C LYS A 237 14.92 -8.95 -13.66
N VAL A 238 13.93 -8.86 -12.79
CA VAL A 238 12.51 -9.00 -13.17
C VAL A 238 11.71 -7.83 -12.66
N ASP A 239 11.16 -7.06 -13.61
CA ASP A 239 10.29 -5.92 -13.32
C ASP A 239 8.90 -6.38 -12.90
N SER A 240 8.39 -5.81 -11.80
CA SER A 240 7.11 -6.17 -11.22
C SER A 240 6.53 -5.02 -10.38
N VAL A 241 5.56 -5.33 -9.53
CA VAL A 241 4.85 -4.40 -8.64
C VAL A 241 4.79 -4.97 -7.21
N CYS A 242 4.80 -4.08 -6.23
CA CYS A 242 4.78 -4.42 -4.81
C CYS A 242 3.43 -5.05 -4.36
N PRO A 243 3.43 -6.21 -3.66
CA PRO A 243 2.20 -6.91 -3.25
C PRO A 243 1.64 -6.47 -1.89
N PHE A 244 2.12 -5.37 -1.30
CA PHE A 244 1.72 -4.95 0.05
C PHE A 244 0.50 -4.01 0.04
N CYS A 245 0.74 -2.70 0.06
CA CYS A 245 -0.29 -1.67 0.13
C CYS A 245 -0.82 -1.27 -1.25
N GLY A 246 -1.97 -0.60 -1.27
CA GLY A 246 -2.65 -0.12 -2.47
C GLY A 246 -1.94 0.97 -3.25
N VAL A 247 -0.73 1.40 -2.89
CA VAL A 247 0.01 2.42 -3.67
C VAL A 247 0.43 1.89 -5.04
N GLY A 248 0.83 0.62 -5.16
CA GLY A 248 1.28 0.06 -6.44
C GLY A 248 2.68 0.52 -6.85
N CYS A 249 3.64 0.50 -5.92
CA CYS A 249 5.03 0.86 -6.23
C CYS A 249 5.62 -0.13 -7.23
N LEU A 250 6.18 0.36 -8.34
CA LEU A 250 6.93 -0.45 -9.29
C LEU A 250 8.31 -0.76 -8.74
N LEU A 251 8.78 -1.98 -8.99
CA LEU A 251 10.04 -2.49 -8.47
C LEU A 251 10.71 -3.44 -9.46
N THR A 252 11.98 -3.73 -9.22
CA THR A 252 12.74 -4.75 -9.92
C THR A 252 13.30 -5.73 -8.89
N TYR A 253 12.94 -7.01 -9.04
CA TYR A 253 13.55 -8.10 -8.27
C TYR A 253 14.91 -8.45 -8.87
N ASN A 254 15.96 -8.47 -8.06
CA ASN A 254 17.25 -9.04 -8.42
C ASN A 254 17.31 -10.47 -7.89
N VAL A 255 17.43 -11.46 -8.78
CA VAL A 255 17.28 -12.88 -8.45
C VAL A 255 18.57 -13.65 -8.67
N LYS A 256 18.96 -14.46 -7.68
CA LYS A 256 20.09 -15.40 -7.75
C LYS A 256 19.71 -16.73 -7.10
N ASP A 257 20.04 -17.85 -7.71
CA ASP A 257 19.74 -19.21 -7.21
C ASP A 257 18.25 -19.39 -6.88
N ASN A 258 17.39 -18.85 -7.76
CA ASN A 258 15.94 -18.78 -7.56
C ASN A 258 15.51 -18.08 -6.25
N LYS A 259 16.34 -17.20 -5.69
CA LYS A 259 16.05 -16.38 -4.52
C LYS A 259 16.11 -14.90 -4.85
N ILE A 260 15.16 -14.14 -4.34
CA ILE A 260 15.21 -12.67 -4.40
C ILE A 260 16.30 -12.23 -3.42
N VAL A 261 17.40 -11.74 -3.96
CA VAL A 261 18.48 -11.21 -3.13
C VAL A 261 18.14 -9.77 -2.75
N SER A 262 17.92 -8.86 -3.71
CA SER A 262 17.58 -7.44 -3.50
C SER A 262 16.37 -6.99 -4.30
N VAL A 263 15.81 -5.85 -3.89
CA VAL A 263 14.74 -5.16 -4.60
C VAL A 263 15.08 -3.68 -4.80
N ASP A 264 15.05 -3.27 -6.06
CA ASP A 264 15.22 -1.87 -6.45
C ASP A 264 13.86 -1.23 -6.73
N GLY A 265 13.73 0.05 -6.41
CA GLY A 265 12.54 0.80 -6.79
C GLY A 265 12.69 1.22 -8.24
N ARG A 266 11.67 0.90 -9.04
CA ARG A 266 11.63 1.26 -10.47
C ARG A 266 10.87 2.57 -10.63
N ASP A 267 11.28 3.36 -11.60
CA ASP A 267 10.55 4.57 -11.94
C ASP A 267 9.16 4.22 -12.45
N GLY A 268 8.16 4.95 -11.98
CA GLY A 268 6.76 4.61 -12.17
C GLY A 268 5.84 5.68 -11.58
N PRO A 269 4.64 5.87 -12.15
CA PRO A 269 3.78 7.01 -11.81
C PRO A 269 3.37 7.06 -10.34
N ALA A 270 3.28 5.90 -9.66
CA ALA A 270 2.88 5.81 -8.27
C ALA A 270 4.01 6.13 -7.27
N ASN A 271 5.28 5.84 -7.61
CA ASN A 271 6.37 5.84 -6.64
C ASN A 271 7.63 6.62 -7.04
N HIS A 272 7.88 6.85 -8.33
CA HIS A 272 9.11 7.48 -8.82
C HIS A 272 10.37 6.86 -8.20
N SER A 273 10.51 5.52 -8.30
CA SER A 273 11.62 4.74 -7.71
C SER A 273 11.66 4.66 -6.17
N ARG A 274 10.73 5.30 -5.44
CA ARG A 274 10.64 5.19 -3.99
C ARG A 274 10.06 3.83 -3.57
N LEU A 275 10.52 3.31 -2.44
CA LEU A 275 9.93 2.15 -1.76
C LEU A 275 9.89 2.39 -0.25
N CYS A 276 9.08 1.59 0.46
CA CYS A 276 9.09 1.53 1.93
C CYS A 276 9.81 0.27 2.42
N VAL A 277 9.99 0.13 3.74
CA VAL A 277 10.66 -1.03 4.35
C VAL A 277 10.11 -2.37 3.84
N LYS A 278 8.78 -2.52 3.75
CA LYS A 278 8.13 -3.74 3.23
C LYS A 278 8.52 -4.02 1.78
N GLY A 279 8.40 -3.01 0.92
CA GLY A 279 8.70 -3.12 -0.50
C GLY A 279 10.20 -3.17 -0.82
N ARG A 280 11.08 -2.97 0.17
CA ARG A 280 12.53 -3.01 0.00
C ARG A 280 13.15 -4.30 0.55
N PHE A 281 12.67 -4.75 1.70
CA PHE A 281 13.30 -5.80 2.50
C PHE A 281 12.36 -6.96 2.86
N GLY A 282 11.09 -6.92 2.46
CA GLY A 282 10.07 -7.84 2.93
C GLY A 282 9.71 -9.00 2.00
N PHE A 283 10.64 -9.53 1.20
CA PHE A 283 10.32 -10.57 0.18
C PHE A 283 10.86 -11.97 0.48
N ASP A 284 11.67 -12.11 1.52
CA ASP A 284 12.25 -13.38 1.96
C ASP A 284 11.21 -14.37 2.51
N TYR A 285 9.98 -13.91 2.83
CA TYR A 285 8.86 -14.80 3.16
C TYR A 285 8.57 -15.84 2.05
N ALA A 286 8.87 -15.54 0.79
CA ALA A 286 8.66 -16.48 -0.32
C ALA A 286 9.53 -17.75 -0.16
N HIS A 287 10.66 -17.65 0.54
CA HIS A 287 11.54 -18.77 0.88
C HIS A 287 11.46 -19.17 2.35
N SER A 288 10.44 -18.70 3.07
CA SER A 288 10.21 -19.12 4.45
C SER A 288 10.05 -20.65 4.50
N PRO A 289 10.69 -21.35 5.46
CA PRO A 289 10.49 -22.79 5.64
C PRO A 289 9.04 -23.15 5.99
N GLN A 290 8.22 -22.16 6.37
CA GLN A 290 6.82 -22.34 6.70
C GLN A 290 5.87 -22.39 5.49
N ARG A 291 6.39 -22.21 4.27
CA ARG A 291 5.59 -22.24 3.04
C ARG A 291 4.85 -23.55 2.89
N LEU A 292 3.58 -23.48 2.49
CA LEU A 292 2.85 -24.67 2.05
C LEU A 292 3.43 -25.18 0.73
N THR A 293 3.82 -26.46 0.70
CA THR A 293 4.49 -27.07 -0.45
C THR A 293 3.73 -28.24 -1.05
N VAL A 294 2.76 -28.82 -0.35
CA VAL A 294 1.96 -29.97 -0.80
C VAL A 294 0.49 -29.78 -0.39
N PRO A 295 -0.48 -30.30 -1.17
CA PRO A 295 -1.87 -30.33 -0.74
C PRO A 295 -2.04 -31.11 0.56
N LEU A 296 -2.89 -30.62 1.45
CA LEU A 296 -3.17 -31.24 2.73
C LEU A 296 -4.66 -31.53 2.87
N ILE A 297 -4.97 -32.70 3.43
CA ILE A 297 -6.35 -33.11 3.77
C ILE A 297 -6.41 -33.37 5.27
N ARG A 298 -7.45 -32.84 5.92
CA ARG A 298 -7.72 -33.09 7.34
C ARG A 298 -7.88 -34.59 7.58
N ARG A 299 -7.23 -35.10 8.62
CA ARG A 299 -7.32 -36.53 8.99
C ARG A 299 -8.74 -36.87 9.43
N ALA A 300 -9.21 -38.04 9.04
CA ALA A 300 -10.52 -38.54 9.46
C ALA A 300 -10.58 -38.66 11.00
N GLY A 301 -11.68 -38.20 11.60
CA GLY A 301 -11.89 -38.22 13.06
C GLY A 301 -11.26 -37.05 13.82
N VAL A 302 -10.46 -36.20 13.18
CA VAL A 302 -9.96 -34.96 13.80
C VAL A 302 -10.95 -33.84 13.56
N ALA A 303 -11.59 -33.34 14.61
CA ALA A 303 -12.57 -32.26 14.53
C ALA A 303 -11.91 -30.90 14.20
N LYS A 304 -12.70 -29.96 13.68
CA LYS A 304 -12.34 -28.55 13.62
C LYS A 304 -12.57 -27.95 15.00
N ASP A 305 -11.51 -27.50 15.65
CA ASP A 305 -11.57 -26.93 16.99
C ASP A 305 -11.02 -25.49 17.00
N PRO A 306 -11.88 -24.48 17.20
CA PRO A 306 -11.46 -23.09 17.38
C PRO A 306 -10.49 -22.87 18.54
N GLU A 307 -10.61 -23.64 19.63
CA GLU A 307 -9.77 -23.47 20.83
C GLU A 307 -8.34 -23.96 20.57
N ALA A 308 -8.19 -25.02 19.76
CA ALA A 308 -6.90 -25.52 19.34
C ALA A 308 -6.02 -24.44 18.67
N LEU A 309 -6.60 -23.42 18.02
CA LEU A 309 -5.83 -22.33 17.40
C LEU A 309 -4.88 -21.59 18.36
N GLN A 310 -5.14 -21.64 19.67
CA GLN A 310 -4.29 -21.06 20.72
C GLN A 310 -3.15 -22.00 21.14
N ALA A 311 -3.37 -23.30 21.08
CA ALA A 311 -2.43 -24.33 21.51
C ALA A 311 -1.58 -24.92 20.37
N LEU A 312 -1.98 -24.70 19.11
CA LEU A 312 -1.29 -25.22 17.94
C LEU A 312 0.11 -24.61 17.85
N ASN A 313 1.12 -25.47 17.98
CA ASN A 313 2.52 -25.14 17.78
C ASN A 313 2.73 -24.72 16.31
N ARG A 314 3.06 -23.45 16.09
CA ARG A 314 3.20 -22.87 14.74
C ARG A 314 4.59 -23.01 14.14
N ASP A 315 5.46 -23.73 14.84
CA ASP A 315 6.74 -24.16 14.29
C ASP A 315 6.47 -25.06 13.06
N SER A 316 7.01 -24.65 11.92
CA SER A 316 6.52 -24.90 10.55
C SER A 316 6.34 -26.34 10.04
N ALA A 317 6.60 -27.36 10.86
CA ALA A 317 6.62 -28.75 10.42
C ALA A 317 5.52 -29.65 11.04
N ASP A 318 4.70 -29.16 12.00
CA ASP A 318 3.81 -30.05 12.77
C ASP A 318 2.30 -29.82 12.58
N TRP A 319 1.86 -29.56 11.35
CA TRP A 319 0.45 -29.74 10.97
C TRP A 319 0.04 -31.22 10.92
N SER A 320 1.01 -32.13 11.07
CA SER A 320 0.91 -33.58 10.84
C SER A 320 -0.10 -34.29 11.76
N THR A 321 -0.38 -33.72 12.93
CA THR A 321 -1.38 -34.21 13.90
C THR A 321 -2.82 -33.98 13.42
N VAL A 322 -3.04 -32.93 12.61
CA VAL A 322 -4.37 -32.52 12.12
C VAL A 322 -4.57 -32.92 10.66
N PHE A 323 -3.54 -32.82 9.84
CA PHE A 323 -3.59 -33.06 8.40
C PHE A 323 -2.66 -34.19 7.98
N ARG A 324 -2.92 -34.71 6.78
CA ARG A 324 -2.00 -35.57 6.03
C ARG A 324 -1.74 -34.96 4.66
N GLU A 325 -0.61 -35.30 4.07
CA GLU A 325 -0.35 -34.99 2.66
C GLU A 325 -1.34 -35.70 1.75
N ALA A 326 -1.60 -35.07 0.61
CA ALA A 326 -2.44 -35.60 -0.45
C ALA A 326 -1.85 -35.25 -1.82
N SER A 327 -2.15 -36.09 -2.81
CA SER A 327 -1.90 -35.70 -4.21
C SER A 327 -2.84 -34.57 -4.64
N TRP A 328 -2.44 -33.80 -5.65
CA TRP A 328 -3.33 -32.79 -6.25
C TRP A 328 -4.65 -33.39 -6.74
N ASP A 329 -4.64 -34.56 -7.38
CA ASP A 329 -5.88 -35.15 -7.88
C ASP A 329 -6.85 -35.53 -6.75
N GLU A 330 -6.32 -36.14 -5.69
CA GLU A 330 -7.10 -36.50 -4.49
C GLU A 330 -7.66 -35.26 -3.79
N ALA A 331 -6.81 -34.26 -3.51
CA ALA A 331 -7.20 -33.03 -2.83
C ALA A 331 -8.27 -32.27 -3.63
N MET A 332 -8.10 -32.16 -4.95
CA MET A 332 -9.04 -31.45 -5.81
C MET A 332 -10.35 -32.22 -6.03
N ALA A 333 -10.29 -33.55 -6.10
CA ALA A 333 -11.49 -34.38 -6.12
C ALA A 333 -12.32 -34.21 -4.84
N LEU A 334 -11.68 -34.20 -3.68
CA LEU A 334 -12.36 -33.96 -2.40
C LEU A 334 -12.89 -32.52 -2.30
N ALA A 335 -12.05 -31.53 -2.64
CA ALA A 335 -12.38 -30.12 -2.57
C ALA A 335 -13.62 -29.80 -3.42
N ALA A 336 -13.55 -30.04 -4.73
CA ALA A 336 -14.64 -29.71 -5.64
C ALA A 336 -15.83 -30.66 -5.51
N GLY A 337 -15.58 -31.96 -5.24
CA GLY A 337 -16.63 -32.96 -5.13
C GLY A 337 -17.58 -32.70 -3.97
N ARG A 338 -17.05 -32.36 -2.78
CA ARG A 338 -17.87 -32.03 -1.61
C ARG A 338 -18.61 -30.71 -1.77
N LEU A 339 -17.97 -29.67 -2.30
CA LEU A 339 -18.65 -28.41 -2.64
C LEU A 339 -19.82 -28.66 -3.60
N LYS A 340 -19.58 -29.38 -4.69
CA LYS A 340 -20.62 -29.76 -5.66
C LYS A 340 -21.77 -30.54 -5.01
N GLY A 341 -21.44 -31.53 -4.16
CA GLY A 341 -22.45 -32.33 -3.45
C GLY A 341 -23.34 -31.47 -2.55
N LEU A 342 -22.76 -30.55 -1.77
CA LEU A 342 -23.51 -29.63 -0.90
C LEU A 342 -24.44 -28.72 -1.71
N ARG A 343 -23.95 -28.15 -2.82
CA ARG A 343 -24.77 -27.35 -3.75
C ARG A 343 -25.94 -28.16 -4.30
N ASP A 344 -25.68 -29.37 -4.77
CA ASP A 344 -26.69 -30.21 -5.43
C ASP A 344 -27.74 -30.72 -4.42
N GLN A 345 -27.36 -30.92 -3.16
CA GLN A 345 -28.24 -31.40 -2.09
C GLN A 345 -29.05 -30.28 -1.41
N HIS A 346 -28.43 -29.12 -1.16
CA HIS A 346 -29.02 -28.05 -0.34
C HIS A 346 -29.31 -26.75 -1.10
N GLY A 347 -28.93 -26.69 -2.38
CA GLY A 347 -29.14 -25.55 -3.26
C GLY A 347 -27.95 -24.59 -3.35
N PRO A 348 -27.97 -23.65 -4.31
CA PRO A 348 -26.83 -22.78 -4.63
C PRO A 348 -26.34 -21.89 -3.47
N LYS A 349 -27.25 -21.44 -2.60
CA LYS A 349 -26.93 -20.56 -1.46
C LYS A 349 -26.31 -21.31 -0.27
N ALA A 350 -26.20 -22.64 -0.33
CA ALA A 350 -25.46 -23.41 0.66
C ALA A 350 -23.94 -23.26 0.55
N LEU A 351 -23.45 -22.64 -0.53
CA LEU A 351 -22.03 -22.35 -0.72
C LEU A 351 -21.75 -20.84 -0.64
N ALA A 352 -20.51 -20.52 -0.23
CA ALA A 352 -19.96 -19.18 -0.29
C ALA A 352 -18.47 -19.21 -0.71
N GLY A 353 -17.98 -18.13 -1.29
CA GLY A 353 -16.58 -17.99 -1.68
C GLY A 353 -15.98 -16.65 -1.27
N PHE A 354 -14.79 -16.68 -0.66
CA PHE A 354 -14.01 -15.47 -0.39
C PHE A 354 -12.80 -15.40 -1.32
N GLY A 355 -12.79 -14.37 -2.17
CA GLY A 355 -11.68 -14.12 -3.10
C GLY A 355 -10.60 -13.23 -2.47
N SER A 356 -9.44 -13.11 -3.12
CA SER A 356 -8.32 -12.36 -2.56
C SER A 356 -8.07 -11.03 -3.27
N ALA A 357 -7.83 -9.96 -2.50
CA ALA A 357 -7.22 -8.72 -3.01
C ALA A 357 -5.68 -8.70 -2.91
N LYS A 358 -5.07 -9.83 -2.55
CA LYS A 358 -3.62 -10.09 -2.69
C LYS A 358 -3.27 -10.77 -4.00
N GLY A 359 -4.22 -11.50 -4.58
CA GLY A 359 -4.12 -12.08 -5.91
C GLY A 359 -4.21 -11.06 -7.04
N SER A 360 -4.12 -11.55 -8.27
CA SER A 360 -4.23 -10.75 -9.48
C SER A 360 -5.69 -10.45 -9.85
N ASN A 361 -5.89 -9.50 -10.77
CA ASN A 361 -7.20 -9.16 -11.33
C ASN A 361 -7.84 -10.37 -12.04
N GLU A 362 -7.01 -11.15 -12.75
CA GLU A 362 -7.42 -12.34 -13.46
C GLU A 362 -7.91 -13.43 -12.49
N GLU A 363 -7.20 -13.60 -11.37
CA GLU A 363 -7.58 -14.51 -10.29
C GLU A 363 -8.89 -14.07 -9.65
N ALA A 364 -9.05 -12.77 -9.34
CA ALA A 364 -10.30 -12.22 -8.83
C ALA A 364 -11.47 -12.42 -9.80
N TYR A 365 -11.23 -12.18 -11.10
CA TYR A 365 -12.23 -12.35 -12.15
C TYR A 365 -12.70 -13.79 -12.29
N LEU A 366 -11.78 -14.78 -12.33
CA LEU A 366 -12.19 -16.18 -12.42
C LEU A 366 -12.81 -16.69 -11.13
N PHE A 367 -12.36 -16.22 -9.97
CA PHE A 367 -12.93 -16.65 -8.70
C PHE A 367 -14.39 -16.20 -8.59
N GLN A 368 -14.71 -14.95 -8.92
CA GLN A 368 -16.11 -14.51 -8.90
C GLN A 368 -16.97 -15.22 -9.94
N LYS A 369 -16.39 -15.50 -11.13
CA LYS A 369 -17.07 -16.27 -12.18
C LYS A 369 -17.36 -17.68 -11.69
N LEU A 370 -16.42 -18.32 -10.99
CA LEU A 370 -16.58 -19.67 -10.43
C LEU A 370 -17.72 -19.70 -9.41
N VAL A 371 -17.81 -18.74 -8.50
CA VAL A 371 -18.92 -18.70 -7.54
C VAL A 371 -20.25 -18.52 -8.28
N ARG A 372 -20.32 -17.57 -9.23
CA ARG A 372 -21.58 -17.27 -9.94
C ARG A 372 -22.05 -18.38 -10.87
N THR A 373 -21.15 -18.96 -11.67
CA THR A 373 -21.52 -19.98 -12.66
C THR A 373 -21.40 -21.40 -12.12
N GLY A 374 -20.49 -21.63 -11.17
CA GLY A 374 -20.21 -22.94 -10.57
C GLY A 374 -21.02 -23.20 -9.31
N PHE A 375 -21.05 -22.25 -8.36
CA PHE A 375 -21.87 -22.43 -7.15
C PHE A 375 -23.33 -22.08 -7.45
N GLY A 376 -23.56 -21.14 -8.37
CA GLY A 376 -24.89 -20.74 -8.85
C GLY A 376 -25.53 -19.65 -7.99
N SER A 377 -24.74 -18.90 -7.23
CA SER A 377 -25.21 -17.81 -6.37
C SER A 377 -24.26 -16.61 -6.42
N ASN A 378 -24.69 -15.50 -5.84
CA ASN A 378 -23.84 -14.31 -5.67
C ASN A 378 -23.14 -14.24 -4.31
N ASN A 379 -23.04 -15.35 -3.55
CA ASN A 379 -22.33 -15.42 -2.26
C ASN A 379 -20.81 -15.37 -2.44
N VAL A 380 -20.32 -14.28 -3.04
CA VAL A 380 -18.92 -13.98 -3.26
C VAL A 380 -18.60 -12.63 -2.63
N ASP A 381 -17.53 -12.57 -1.85
CA ASP A 381 -17.07 -11.32 -1.24
C ASP A 381 -15.55 -11.36 -1.05
N HIS A 382 -14.98 -10.25 -0.57
CA HIS A 382 -13.56 -10.14 -0.21
C HIS A 382 -13.32 -9.02 0.80
N CYS A 383 -12.05 -8.78 1.11
CA CYS A 383 -11.61 -7.81 2.10
C CYS A 383 -12.09 -6.35 1.90
N THR A 384 -12.58 -5.91 0.72
CA THR A 384 -13.16 -4.56 0.60
C THR A 384 -14.32 -4.40 1.57
N ARG A 385 -15.05 -5.48 1.82
CA ARG A 385 -16.15 -5.52 2.79
C ARG A 385 -15.72 -5.00 4.16
N LEU A 386 -14.55 -5.42 4.60
CA LEU A 386 -13.96 -5.07 5.89
C LEU A 386 -13.10 -3.79 5.83
N CYS A 387 -13.00 -3.14 4.67
CA CYS A 387 -12.05 -2.04 4.44
C CYS A 387 -12.76 -0.75 4.01
N HIS A 388 -13.22 -0.64 2.77
CA HIS A 388 -13.71 0.61 2.18
C HIS A 388 -15.14 0.53 1.65
N ALA A 389 -15.88 -0.53 1.93
CA ALA A 389 -17.18 -0.68 1.27
C ALA A 389 -18.25 0.33 1.71
N SER A 390 -18.15 0.96 2.90
CA SER A 390 -18.95 2.16 3.21
C SER A 390 -18.58 3.36 2.34
N SER A 391 -17.28 3.57 2.06
CA SER A 391 -16.80 4.57 1.09
C SER A 391 -17.35 4.28 -0.31
N VAL A 392 -17.30 3.02 -0.76
CA VAL A 392 -17.82 2.60 -2.07
C VAL A 392 -19.34 2.85 -2.16
N ALA A 393 -20.09 2.51 -1.11
CA ALA A 393 -21.54 2.74 -1.08
C ALA A 393 -21.87 4.23 -1.22
N ALA A 394 -21.23 5.09 -0.42
CA ALA A 394 -21.43 6.54 -0.47
C ALA A 394 -20.98 7.15 -1.81
N LEU A 395 -19.85 6.70 -2.36
CA LEU A 395 -19.34 7.23 -3.63
C LEU A 395 -20.18 6.80 -4.84
N LEU A 396 -20.68 5.56 -4.87
CA LEU A 396 -21.63 5.12 -5.89
C LEU A 396 -22.97 5.87 -5.81
N GLU A 397 -23.45 6.13 -4.59
CA GLU A 397 -24.67 6.91 -4.37
C GLU A 397 -24.50 8.38 -4.76
N GLY A 398 -23.40 9.01 -4.31
CA GLY A 398 -23.17 10.44 -4.46
C GLY A 398 -22.58 10.85 -5.80
N VAL A 399 -21.50 10.20 -6.24
CA VAL A 399 -20.73 10.58 -7.45
C VAL A 399 -20.81 9.55 -8.58
N GLY A 400 -21.53 8.43 -8.38
CA GLY A 400 -21.77 7.41 -9.42
C GLY A 400 -20.59 6.47 -9.70
N SER A 401 -19.49 6.57 -8.94
CA SER A 401 -18.29 5.74 -9.14
C SER A 401 -17.70 5.33 -7.81
N GLY A 402 -17.31 4.07 -7.67
CA GLY A 402 -16.60 3.58 -6.48
C GLY A 402 -15.10 3.91 -6.47
N ALA A 403 -14.56 4.51 -7.52
CA ALA A 403 -13.14 4.78 -7.67
C ALA A 403 -12.74 6.18 -7.16
N VAL A 404 -11.44 6.39 -6.96
CA VAL A 404 -10.91 7.69 -6.50
C VAL A 404 -11.02 8.74 -7.63
N SER A 405 -11.03 10.04 -7.31
CA SER A 405 -11.15 11.09 -8.35
C SER A 405 -9.82 11.48 -8.99
N ASN A 406 -8.73 11.43 -8.22
CA ASN A 406 -7.38 11.89 -8.61
C ASN A 406 -6.34 10.87 -8.14
N GLN A 407 -5.12 10.94 -8.66
CA GLN A 407 -4.01 10.15 -8.15
C GLN A 407 -3.47 10.73 -6.84
N VAL A 408 -2.85 9.92 -5.97
CA VAL A 408 -2.33 10.44 -4.69
C VAL A 408 -1.27 11.53 -4.91
N ASN A 409 -0.39 11.36 -5.89
CA ASN A 409 0.68 12.32 -6.18
C ASN A 409 0.17 13.71 -6.63
N ASP A 410 -1.11 13.83 -6.99
CA ASP A 410 -1.76 15.08 -7.36
C ASP A 410 -1.87 16.06 -6.16
N VAL A 411 -1.59 15.60 -4.94
CA VAL A 411 -1.35 16.48 -3.78
C VAL A 411 -0.26 17.51 -4.02
N ALA A 412 0.67 17.28 -4.96
CA ALA A 412 1.66 18.26 -5.38
C ALA A 412 1.05 19.54 -5.98
N ASN A 413 -0.19 19.46 -6.47
CA ASN A 413 -0.96 20.58 -7.02
C ASN A 413 -1.97 21.17 -6.00
N SER A 414 -1.99 20.68 -4.76
CA SER A 414 -2.95 21.11 -3.72
C SER A 414 -2.41 22.28 -2.91
N GLU A 415 -3.25 23.29 -2.65
CA GLU A 415 -2.96 24.33 -1.64
C GLU A 415 -3.32 23.83 -0.22
N LEU A 416 -4.30 22.93 -0.11
CA LEU A 416 -4.71 22.32 1.15
C LEU A 416 -4.99 20.81 0.99
N ILE A 417 -4.58 20.03 1.97
CA ILE A 417 -4.78 18.58 2.04
C ILE A 417 -5.53 18.28 3.33
N LEU A 418 -6.76 17.78 3.24
CA LEU A 418 -7.50 17.25 4.39
C LEU A 418 -7.26 15.74 4.48
N LEU A 419 -6.42 15.33 5.44
CA LEU A 419 -6.14 13.93 5.71
C LEU A 419 -6.97 13.49 6.92
N ILE A 420 -7.96 12.64 6.71
CA ILE A 420 -8.94 12.27 7.74
C ILE A 420 -9.04 10.76 7.98
N GLY A 421 -9.02 10.32 9.25
CA GLY A 421 -9.15 8.91 9.64
C GLY A 421 -8.12 8.00 8.96
N SER A 422 -6.88 8.48 8.81
CA SER A 422 -5.83 7.82 8.03
C SER A 422 -4.44 8.08 8.60
N ASN A 423 -3.61 7.03 8.58
CA ASN A 423 -2.19 7.07 8.94
C ASN A 423 -1.31 6.64 7.76
N PRO A 424 -1.10 7.52 6.75
CA PRO A 424 -0.37 7.14 5.54
C PRO A 424 1.12 6.88 5.80
N THR A 425 1.74 7.46 6.84
CA THR A 425 3.17 7.22 7.14
C THR A 425 3.45 5.76 7.47
N SER A 426 2.49 5.04 8.07
CA SER A 426 2.59 3.59 8.31
C SER A 426 1.92 2.76 7.20
N ASN A 427 0.72 3.18 6.77
CA ASN A 427 -0.14 2.37 5.90
C ASN A 427 0.23 2.47 4.41
N HIS A 428 0.68 3.66 3.99
CA HIS A 428 0.97 4.00 2.59
C HIS A 428 2.21 4.90 2.51
N PRO A 429 3.40 4.43 2.93
CA PRO A 429 4.51 5.35 3.24
C PRO A 429 4.98 6.18 2.05
N VAL A 430 4.95 5.61 0.84
CA VAL A 430 5.27 6.34 -0.40
C VAL A 430 4.21 7.41 -0.72
N ALA A 431 2.93 7.15 -0.45
CA ALA A 431 1.88 8.17 -0.53
C ALA A 431 2.12 9.31 0.46
N ALA A 432 2.50 8.98 1.70
CA ALA A 432 2.83 9.99 2.71
C ALA A 432 4.00 10.89 2.25
N THR A 433 4.98 10.34 1.54
CA THR A 433 6.10 11.11 0.99
C THR A 433 5.62 12.23 0.06
N TRP A 434 4.63 11.98 -0.81
CA TRP A 434 4.05 13.03 -1.65
C TRP A 434 3.40 14.15 -0.83
N MET A 435 2.69 13.80 0.25
CA MET A 435 2.07 14.78 1.16
C MET A 435 3.12 15.61 1.89
N LYS A 436 4.18 14.96 2.40
CA LYS A 436 5.30 15.64 3.07
C LYS A 436 6.05 16.57 2.11
N ASN A 437 6.23 16.17 0.85
CA ASN A 437 6.82 16.99 -0.20
C ASN A 437 5.95 18.22 -0.51
N ALA A 438 4.63 18.03 -0.65
CA ALA A 438 3.69 19.13 -0.84
C ALA A 438 3.70 20.11 0.35
N ALA A 439 3.76 19.61 1.59
CA ALA A 439 3.88 20.45 2.77
C ALA A 439 5.19 21.26 2.79
N LYS A 440 6.32 20.65 2.43
CA LYS A 440 7.59 21.38 2.24
C LYS A 440 7.53 22.45 1.15
N ALA A 441 6.71 22.24 0.12
CA ALA A 441 6.46 23.21 -0.94
C ALA A 441 5.44 24.30 -0.56
N GLY A 442 4.81 24.22 0.62
CA GLY A 442 3.90 25.23 1.16
C GLY A 442 2.43 24.83 1.24
N ALA A 443 2.06 23.61 0.85
CA ALA A 443 0.68 23.12 1.02
C ALA A 443 0.34 22.95 2.50
N LYS A 444 -0.91 23.26 2.88
CA LYS A 444 -1.39 23.08 4.26
C LYS A 444 -1.95 21.67 4.44
N ILE A 445 -1.39 20.89 5.35
CA ILE A 445 -2.01 19.62 5.78
C ILE A 445 -2.92 19.88 6.99
N VAL A 446 -4.18 19.45 6.91
CA VAL A 446 -5.08 19.29 8.05
C VAL A 446 -5.13 17.81 8.39
N LEU A 447 -4.58 17.41 9.53
CA LEU A 447 -4.74 16.06 10.06
C LEU A 447 -6.01 16.02 10.92
N ALA A 448 -7.02 15.29 10.49
CA ALA A 448 -8.23 15.04 11.27
C ALA A 448 -8.28 13.57 11.69
N ASP A 449 -7.81 13.27 12.90
CA ASP A 449 -7.76 11.91 13.42
C ASP A 449 -7.72 11.99 14.96
N PRO A 450 -8.42 11.11 15.71
CA PRO A 450 -8.30 11.09 17.16
C PRO A 450 -6.87 10.81 17.65
N ARG A 451 -6.07 10.12 16.83
CA ARG A 451 -4.65 9.88 17.08
C ARG A 451 -3.79 10.87 16.30
N VAL A 452 -2.89 11.57 16.98
CA VAL A 452 -1.86 12.39 16.33
C VAL A 452 -0.76 11.48 15.80
N THR A 453 -0.78 11.22 14.49
CA THR A 453 0.20 10.36 13.80
C THR A 453 1.43 11.16 13.34
N ASP A 454 2.47 10.48 12.84
CA ASP A 454 3.73 11.12 12.42
C ASP A 454 3.56 12.22 11.37
N ILE A 455 2.55 12.11 10.50
CA ILE A 455 2.24 13.18 9.52
C ILE A 455 1.85 14.49 10.20
N GLY A 456 1.41 14.45 11.46
CA GLY A 456 1.12 15.60 12.30
C GLY A 456 2.30 16.55 12.48
N LYS A 457 3.55 16.06 12.36
CA LYS A 457 4.77 16.89 12.35
C LYS A 457 4.80 17.87 11.16
N HIS A 458 4.04 17.59 10.10
CA HIS A 458 3.90 18.41 8.90
C HIS A 458 2.55 19.13 8.81
N ALA A 459 1.67 18.93 9.80
CA ALA A 459 0.32 19.48 9.77
C ALA A 459 0.31 20.97 10.10
N TRP A 460 -0.44 21.75 9.31
CA TRP A 460 -0.80 23.12 9.66
C TRP A 460 -1.81 23.15 10.82
N ARG A 461 -2.75 22.19 10.83
CA ARG A 461 -3.71 21.98 11.91
C ARG A 461 -3.93 20.51 12.16
N THR A 462 -4.05 20.15 13.43
CA THR A 462 -4.50 18.84 13.87
C THR A 462 -5.86 18.98 14.54
N LEU A 463 -6.86 18.27 14.02
CA LEU A 463 -8.19 18.14 14.60
C LEU A 463 -8.24 16.79 15.32
N GLN A 464 -7.81 16.78 16.57
CA GLN A 464 -7.85 15.60 17.43
C GLN A 464 -9.25 15.42 18.04
N PHE A 465 -10.22 15.05 17.21
CA PHE A 465 -11.61 14.95 17.62
C PHE A 465 -11.85 13.67 18.47
N LYS A 466 -12.91 13.66 19.27
CA LYS A 466 -13.29 12.47 20.06
C LYS A 466 -13.65 11.33 19.11
N PRO A 467 -13.15 10.09 19.30
CA PRO A 467 -13.56 8.97 18.45
C PRO A 467 -15.09 8.86 18.36
N ASP A 468 -15.63 8.47 17.20
CA ASP A 468 -17.09 8.38 16.92
C ASP A 468 -17.83 9.72 16.76
N THR A 469 -17.12 10.82 16.48
CA THR A 469 -17.75 12.15 16.33
C THR A 469 -17.43 12.86 15.01
N ASP A 470 -16.98 12.09 14.02
CA ASP A 470 -16.61 12.53 12.68
C ASP A 470 -17.73 13.32 11.98
N VAL A 471 -18.96 12.77 11.94
CA VAL A 471 -20.15 13.45 11.35
C VAL A 471 -20.38 14.82 12.00
N ALA A 472 -20.26 14.91 13.34
CA ALA A 472 -20.45 16.17 14.06
C ALA A 472 -19.41 17.23 13.64
N MET A 473 -18.13 16.83 13.54
CA MET A 473 -17.06 17.70 13.06
C MET A 473 -17.27 18.11 11.60
N LEU A 474 -17.54 17.16 10.71
CA LEU A 474 -17.66 17.41 9.27
C LEU A 474 -18.88 18.28 8.95
N ASN A 475 -20.03 18.02 9.57
CA ASN A 475 -21.21 18.87 9.41
C ASN A 475 -20.97 20.29 9.97
N ALA A 476 -20.14 20.48 10.99
CA ALA A 476 -19.75 21.82 11.43
C ALA A 476 -18.89 22.58 10.40
N LEU A 477 -18.04 21.86 9.66
CA LEU A 477 -17.30 22.45 8.55
C LEU A 477 -18.26 22.86 7.42
N ILE A 478 -19.17 21.97 7.03
CA ILE A 478 -20.17 22.23 5.98
C ILE A 478 -21.09 23.39 6.39
N HIS A 479 -21.58 23.39 7.63
CA HIS A 479 -22.37 24.46 8.21
C HIS A 479 -21.64 25.79 8.06
N THR A 480 -20.37 25.86 8.47
CA THR A 480 -19.59 27.11 8.37
C THR A 480 -19.49 27.60 6.94
N VAL A 481 -19.23 26.71 5.97
CA VAL A 481 -19.15 27.08 4.55
C VAL A 481 -20.45 27.68 4.06
N ILE A 482 -21.59 27.11 4.45
CA ILE A 482 -22.92 27.56 4.04
C ILE A 482 -23.32 28.86 4.76
N ASP A 483 -23.18 28.92 6.08
CA ASP A 483 -23.56 30.05 6.94
C ASP A 483 -22.76 31.32 6.59
N GLU A 484 -21.47 31.18 6.29
CA GLU A 484 -20.60 32.31 5.94
C GLU A 484 -20.62 32.67 4.44
N GLY A 485 -21.47 32.03 3.64
CA GLY A 485 -21.62 32.33 2.21
C GLY A 485 -20.40 31.96 1.36
N LEU A 486 -19.66 30.91 1.73
CA LEU A 486 -18.43 30.44 1.07
C LEU A 486 -18.69 29.31 0.04
N VAL A 487 -19.95 29.03 -0.26
CA VAL A 487 -20.37 27.99 -1.22
C VAL A 487 -20.02 28.39 -2.65
N ASP A 488 -19.53 27.43 -3.44
CA ASP A 488 -19.43 27.57 -4.90
C ASP A 488 -20.82 27.45 -5.54
N GLN A 489 -21.50 28.60 -5.65
CA GLN A 489 -22.88 28.68 -6.16
C GLN A 489 -23.03 28.14 -7.58
N ASP A 490 -22.01 28.36 -8.39
CA ASP A 490 -21.96 27.95 -9.80
C ASP A 490 -21.85 26.43 -9.91
N PHE A 491 -20.97 25.82 -9.10
CA PHE A 491 -20.87 24.37 -9.00
C PHE A 491 -22.16 23.76 -8.49
N ILE A 492 -22.76 24.30 -7.42
CA ILE A 492 -24.02 23.79 -6.88
C ILE A 492 -25.13 23.81 -7.93
N ALA A 493 -25.33 24.95 -8.60
CA ALA A 493 -26.39 25.13 -9.60
C ALA A 493 -26.22 24.20 -10.81
N ARG A 494 -24.99 23.96 -11.27
CA ARG A 494 -24.73 23.19 -12.50
C ARG A 494 -24.49 21.71 -12.24
N ARG A 495 -23.83 21.35 -11.14
CA ARG A 495 -23.24 20.03 -10.93
C ARG A 495 -23.83 19.23 -9.76
N THR A 496 -24.79 19.73 -9.00
CA THR A 496 -25.31 19.03 -7.80
C THR A 496 -26.83 18.97 -7.69
N ASN A 497 -27.33 17.87 -7.13
CA ASN A 497 -28.72 17.69 -6.71
C ASN A 497 -28.84 17.79 -5.19
N ASN A 498 -30.05 18.13 -4.72
CA ASN A 498 -30.45 18.02 -3.30
C ASN A 498 -29.68 18.93 -2.31
N PHE A 499 -29.11 20.03 -2.78
CA PHE A 499 -28.40 21.01 -1.93
C PHE A 499 -29.29 21.62 -0.85
N GLU A 500 -30.57 21.88 -1.14
CA GLU A 500 -31.49 22.50 -0.17
C GLU A 500 -31.72 21.61 1.05
N ALA A 501 -31.88 20.29 0.86
CA ALA A 501 -32.03 19.36 1.97
C ALA A 501 -30.76 19.31 2.84
N LEU A 502 -29.58 19.36 2.22
CA LEU A 502 -28.31 19.46 2.95
C LEU A 502 -28.24 20.76 3.76
N ARG A 503 -28.59 21.89 3.15
CA ARG A 503 -28.60 23.21 3.81
C ARG A 503 -29.51 23.21 5.04
N GLU A 504 -30.73 22.68 4.91
CA GLU A 504 -31.68 22.60 6.03
C GLU A 504 -31.16 21.67 7.14
N ASN A 505 -30.59 20.51 6.79
CA ASN A 505 -30.03 19.57 7.74
C ASN A 505 -28.89 20.20 8.57
N VAL A 506 -27.92 20.86 7.92
CA VAL A 506 -26.72 21.36 8.62
C VAL A 506 -26.99 22.57 9.53
N LYS A 507 -28.19 23.18 9.51
CA LYS A 507 -28.52 24.32 10.41
C LYS A 507 -28.31 23.98 11.89
N GLY A 508 -28.56 22.74 12.29
CA GLY A 508 -28.36 22.27 13.67
C GLY A 508 -26.90 22.04 14.08
N TYR A 509 -25.95 22.21 13.15
CA TYR A 509 -24.56 21.78 13.30
C TYR A 509 -23.59 22.96 13.37
N SER A 510 -23.94 24.05 14.05
CA SER A 510 -22.99 25.15 14.21
C SER A 510 -21.71 24.67 14.93
N PRO A 511 -20.53 25.24 14.60
CA PRO A 511 -19.29 24.93 15.30
C PRO A 511 -19.39 25.02 16.82
N GLU A 512 -20.19 25.96 17.34
CA GLU A 512 -20.43 26.15 18.77
C GLU A 512 -21.26 25.00 19.38
N ALA A 513 -22.23 24.47 18.64
CA ALA A 513 -23.02 23.31 19.08
C ALA A 513 -22.23 22.00 18.99
N MET A 514 -21.36 21.87 17.98
CA MET A 514 -20.59 20.64 17.73
C MET A 514 -19.30 20.55 18.54
N ALA A 515 -18.70 21.68 18.95
CA ALA A 515 -17.49 21.72 19.77
C ALA A 515 -17.54 20.83 21.03
N PRO A 516 -18.59 20.83 21.88
CA PRO A 516 -18.65 19.93 23.03
C PRO A 516 -18.78 18.45 22.65
N ILE A 517 -19.35 18.15 21.48
CA ILE A 517 -19.53 16.79 20.96
C ILE A 517 -18.19 16.28 20.46
N CYS A 518 -17.61 16.93 19.44
CA CYS A 518 -16.38 16.45 18.81
C CYS A 518 -15.09 16.81 19.54
N GLY A 519 -15.15 17.72 20.51
CA GLY A 519 -13.98 18.15 21.29
C GLY A 519 -13.07 19.13 20.57
N ILE A 520 -13.44 19.62 19.39
CA ILE A 520 -12.67 20.63 18.65
C ILE A 520 -13.21 22.04 18.95
N PRO A 521 -12.37 23.03 19.28
CA PRO A 521 -12.83 24.40 19.46
C PRO A 521 -13.55 24.95 18.22
N ALA A 522 -14.70 25.61 18.43
CA ALA A 522 -15.52 26.18 17.36
C ALA A 522 -14.72 27.09 16.39
N GLN A 523 -13.82 27.91 16.94
CA GLN A 523 -12.98 28.79 16.13
C GLN A 523 -12.02 28.03 15.22
N THR A 524 -11.50 26.88 15.67
CA THR A 524 -10.62 26.02 14.86
C THR A 524 -11.41 25.36 13.73
N LEU A 525 -12.63 24.89 13.99
CA LEU A 525 -13.54 24.38 12.95
C LEU A 525 -13.80 25.44 11.88
N ARG A 526 -14.11 26.67 12.31
CA ARG A 526 -14.33 27.79 11.38
C ARG A 526 -13.08 28.13 10.57
N GLU A 527 -11.91 28.15 11.21
CA GLU A 527 -10.62 28.41 10.55
C GLU A 527 -10.34 27.39 9.44
N VAL A 528 -10.52 26.10 9.74
CA VAL A 528 -10.30 25.02 8.76
C VAL A 528 -11.32 25.07 7.64
N ALA A 529 -12.61 25.26 7.94
CA ALA A 529 -13.67 25.37 6.94
C ALA A 529 -13.41 26.52 5.95
N ARG A 530 -13.04 27.69 6.46
CA ARG A 530 -12.67 28.86 5.65
C ARG A 530 -11.45 28.58 4.78
N ALA A 531 -10.43 27.93 5.33
CA ALA A 531 -9.22 27.59 4.58
C ALA A 531 -9.52 26.59 3.46
N PHE A 532 -10.34 25.58 3.72
CA PHE A 532 -10.74 24.57 2.73
C PHE A 532 -11.56 25.21 1.59
N ALA A 533 -12.55 26.03 1.92
CA ALA A 533 -13.42 26.68 0.93
C ALA A 533 -12.70 27.73 0.07
N LYS A 534 -11.70 28.43 0.63
CA LYS A 534 -10.96 29.49 -0.09
C LYS A 534 -9.71 28.99 -0.84
N ALA A 535 -9.28 27.76 -0.61
CA ALA A 535 -8.13 27.19 -1.31
C ALA A 535 -8.45 27.05 -2.81
N LYS A 536 -7.49 27.36 -3.69
CA LYS A 536 -7.69 27.15 -5.13
C LYS A 536 -7.86 25.68 -5.49
N SER A 537 -7.17 24.82 -4.74
CA SER A 537 -7.19 23.37 -4.85
C SER A 537 -7.12 22.74 -3.46
N ALA A 538 -8.09 21.89 -3.14
CA ALA A 538 -8.11 21.15 -1.88
C ALA A 538 -8.49 19.68 -2.10
N MET A 539 -7.65 18.78 -1.59
CA MET A 539 -7.83 17.34 -1.74
C MET A 539 -8.13 16.68 -0.41
N VAL A 540 -9.14 15.81 -0.39
CA VAL A 540 -9.51 15.00 0.77
C VAL A 540 -8.97 13.58 0.59
N LEU A 541 -8.13 13.14 1.53
CA LEU A 541 -7.65 11.77 1.59
C LEU A 541 -8.10 11.11 2.88
N TRP A 542 -8.68 9.91 2.78
CA TRP A 542 -9.18 9.22 3.96
C TRP A 542 -8.90 7.73 3.98
N GLY A 543 -8.98 7.17 5.19
CA GLY A 543 -8.69 5.77 5.44
C GLY A 543 -9.80 5.10 6.23
N MET A 544 -9.38 4.16 7.09
CA MET A 544 -10.29 3.28 7.81
C MET A 544 -11.02 3.97 8.97
N GLY A 545 -10.52 5.10 9.47
CA GLY A 545 -11.19 5.90 10.50
C GLY A 545 -12.47 6.57 10.00
N ILE A 546 -12.70 6.58 8.69
CA ILE A 546 -13.98 7.01 8.10
C ILE A 546 -14.87 5.80 7.85
N SER A 547 -14.33 4.75 7.24
CA SER A 547 -15.16 3.65 6.73
C SER A 547 -15.57 2.62 7.77
N GLN A 548 -14.74 2.29 8.76
CA GLN A 548 -14.98 1.16 9.68
C GLN A 548 -15.77 1.55 10.94
N HIS A 549 -16.92 2.19 10.71
CA HIS A 549 -17.88 2.64 11.72
C HIS A 549 -19.30 2.22 11.31
N VAL A 550 -20.23 2.12 12.27
CA VAL A 550 -21.66 1.89 11.95
C VAL A 550 -22.29 3.05 11.18
N HIS A 551 -21.64 4.21 11.14
CA HIS A 551 -22.02 5.39 10.37
C HIS A 551 -20.95 5.73 9.31
N GLY A 552 -20.16 4.76 8.87
CA GLY A 552 -19.05 5.01 7.94
C GLY A 552 -19.49 5.51 6.57
N THR A 553 -20.68 5.11 6.10
CA THR A 553 -21.27 5.64 4.87
C THR A 553 -21.64 7.12 5.03
N ASP A 554 -22.12 7.51 6.21
CA ASP A 554 -22.47 8.91 6.54
C ASP A 554 -21.24 9.79 6.65
N ASN A 555 -20.15 9.30 7.22
CA ASN A 555 -18.87 9.99 7.20
C ASN A 555 -18.43 10.33 5.76
N ALA A 556 -18.50 9.35 4.85
CA ALA A 556 -18.15 9.56 3.45
C ALA A 556 -19.14 10.50 2.72
N ARG A 557 -20.44 10.46 3.04
CA ARG A 557 -21.44 11.43 2.53
C ARG A 557 -21.09 12.86 2.94
N CYS A 558 -20.67 13.09 4.19
CA CYS A 558 -20.20 14.41 4.63
C CYS A 558 -18.96 14.88 3.84
N LEU A 559 -18.00 13.99 3.53
CA LEU A 559 -16.84 14.35 2.71
C LEU A 559 -17.24 14.72 1.27
N ILE A 560 -18.14 13.95 0.66
CA ILE A 560 -18.72 14.27 -0.67
C ILE A 560 -19.41 15.63 -0.63
N ALA A 561 -20.21 15.90 0.41
CA ALA A 561 -20.89 17.16 0.59
C ALA A 561 -19.91 18.33 0.73
N LEU A 562 -18.92 18.24 1.61
CA LEU A 562 -17.92 19.28 1.84
C LEU A 562 -17.17 19.67 0.55
N VAL A 563 -16.71 18.67 -0.20
CA VAL A 563 -16.01 18.87 -1.48
C VAL A 563 -16.95 19.47 -2.54
N SER A 564 -18.21 19.05 -2.58
CA SER A 564 -19.17 19.54 -3.57
C SER A 564 -19.62 20.97 -3.30
N VAL A 565 -19.90 21.33 -2.04
CA VAL A 565 -20.33 22.70 -1.70
C VAL A 565 -19.21 23.73 -1.89
N THR A 566 -17.95 23.28 -2.00
CA THR A 566 -16.78 24.13 -2.22
C THR A 566 -16.19 24.01 -3.63
N GLY A 567 -16.80 23.22 -4.53
CA GLY A 567 -16.30 23.03 -5.90
C GLY A 567 -14.90 22.41 -5.97
N GLN A 568 -14.51 21.58 -5.01
CA GLN A 568 -13.18 20.98 -4.89
C GLN A 568 -13.08 19.58 -5.54
N ILE A 569 -13.71 19.35 -6.70
CA ILE A 569 -13.67 18.09 -7.45
C ILE A 569 -13.68 18.34 -8.96
N GLY A 570 -13.10 17.42 -9.73
CA GLY A 570 -13.01 17.56 -11.19
C GLY A 570 -11.89 18.49 -11.66
N LYS A 571 -10.87 18.73 -10.82
CA LYS A 571 -9.70 19.56 -11.15
C LYS A 571 -8.42 19.04 -10.47
N PRO A 572 -7.22 19.35 -10.99
CA PRO A 572 -5.96 18.98 -10.37
C PRO A 572 -5.81 19.50 -8.93
N GLY A 573 -5.17 18.72 -8.07
CA GLY A 573 -4.96 19.03 -6.65
C GLY A 573 -6.26 19.08 -5.83
N SER A 574 -7.37 18.56 -6.35
CA SER A 574 -8.65 18.58 -5.64
C SER A 574 -9.42 17.28 -5.84
N GLY A 575 -10.20 16.88 -4.85
CA GLY A 575 -11.15 15.78 -5.00
C GLY A 575 -11.17 14.84 -3.81
N LEU A 576 -11.60 13.61 -4.08
CA LEU A 576 -11.90 12.57 -3.11
C LEU A 576 -11.00 11.36 -3.34
N HIS A 577 -10.20 11.02 -2.33
CA HIS A 577 -9.27 9.89 -2.38
C HIS A 577 -9.37 8.96 -1.15
N PRO A 578 -10.20 7.91 -1.21
CA PRO A 578 -10.11 6.82 -0.25
C PRO A 578 -8.79 6.06 -0.48
N LEU A 579 -7.85 6.16 0.45
CA LEU A 579 -6.56 5.47 0.41
C LEU A 579 -6.78 3.96 0.57
N ARG A 580 -6.86 3.26 -0.57
CA ARG A 580 -7.20 1.83 -0.62
C ARG A 580 -6.12 0.97 0.05
N GLY A 581 -6.55 -0.03 0.81
CA GLY A 581 -5.68 -0.83 1.68
C GLY A 581 -4.74 -1.77 0.93
N GLN A 582 -5.22 -2.93 0.50
CA GLN A 582 -4.41 -3.98 -0.15
C GLN A 582 -4.04 -3.59 -1.59
N ASN A 583 -2.95 -4.15 -2.10
CA ASN A 583 -2.38 -3.86 -3.43
C ASN A 583 -3.40 -3.95 -4.57
N ASN A 584 -4.34 -4.90 -4.51
CA ASN A 584 -5.31 -5.12 -5.57
C ASN A 584 -6.77 -4.98 -5.14
N VAL A 585 -7.06 -4.27 -4.05
CA VAL A 585 -8.43 -4.15 -3.55
C VAL A 585 -9.34 -3.39 -4.51
N GLN A 586 -8.78 -2.45 -5.29
CA GLN A 586 -9.51 -1.76 -6.36
C GLN A 586 -9.80 -2.76 -7.49
N GLY A 587 -8.79 -3.43 -8.04
CA GLY A 587 -8.97 -4.32 -9.18
C GLY A 587 -9.82 -5.56 -8.88
N ALA A 588 -9.68 -6.13 -7.68
CA ALA A 588 -10.54 -7.22 -7.22
C ALA A 588 -12.02 -6.79 -7.10
N SER A 589 -12.27 -5.55 -6.65
CA SER A 589 -13.63 -4.97 -6.63
C SER A 589 -14.14 -4.68 -8.04
N ASP A 590 -13.27 -4.15 -8.92
CA ASP A 590 -13.59 -3.86 -10.33
C ASP A 590 -13.93 -5.15 -11.10
N ALA A 591 -13.25 -6.26 -10.79
CA ALA A 591 -13.49 -7.58 -11.35
C ALA A 591 -14.77 -8.25 -10.82
N GLY A 592 -15.47 -7.65 -9.85
CA GLY A 592 -16.76 -8.14 -9.35
C GLY A 592 -16.70 -9.09 -8.16
N LEU A 593 -15.62 -9.10 -7.36
CA LEU A 593 -15.61 -9.77 -6.04
C LEU A 593 -16.45 -8.98 -5.00
N ILE A 594 -17.71 -8.73 -5.33
CA ILE A 594 -18.67 -8.00 -4.52
C ILE A 594 -20.03 -8.71 -4.70
N PRO A 595 -20.76 -9.04 -3.63
CA PRO A 595 -21.94 -9.91 -3.73
C PRO A 595 -23.12 -9.25 -4.46
N MET A 596 -23.13 -7.93 -4.58
CA MET A 596 -24.17 -7.17 -5.28
C MET A 596 -23.74 -6.61 -6.65
N MET A 597 -22.52 -6.91 -7.13
CA MET A 597 -21.98 -6.34 -8.37
C MET A 597 -21.32 -7.39 -9.28
N PHE A 598 -21.66 -7.36 -10.56
CA PHE A 598 -20.84 -7.89 -11.64
C PHE A 598 -19.60 -7.00 -11.89
N PRO A 599 -18.64 -7.45 -12.72
CA PRO A 599 -17.52 -6.62 -13.16
C PRO A 599 -17.94 -5.21 -13.61
N ASN A 600 -17.06 -4.23 -13.35
CA ASN A 600 -17.26 -2.80 -13.58
C ASN A 600 -18.40 -2.16 -12.75
N TYR A 601 -18.59 -2.61 -11.50
CA TYR A 601 -19.62 -2.14 -10.56
C TYR A 601 -21.07 -2.19 -11.10
N GLN A 602 -21.35 -3.13 -11.98
CA GLN A 602 -22.69 -3.29 -12.54
C GLN A 602 -23.57 -4.09 -11.56
N ARG A 603 -24.64 -3.47 -11.03
CA ARG A 603 -25.55 -4.13 -10.07
C ARG A 603 -26.12 -5.42 -10.65
N VAL A 604 -26.08 -6.51 -9.86
CA VAL A 604 -26.68 -7.80 -10.27
C VAL A 604 -28.18 -7.71 -10.52
N THR A 605 -28.86 -6.77 -9.86
CA THR A 605 -30.29 -6.49 -10.02
C THR A 605 -30.61 -5.62 -11.23
N ASN A 606 -29.62 -5.11 -11.97
CA ASN A 606 -29.86 -4.34 -13.20
C ASN A 606 -30.18 -5.32 -14.34
N PRO A 607 -31.40 -5.28 -14.93
CA PRO A 607 -31.79 -6.25 -15.96
C PRO A 607 -30.91 -6.25 -17.20
N ALA A 608 -30.37 -5.09 -17.60
CA ALA A 608 -29.51 -4.99 -18.79
C ALA A 608 -28.13 -5.61 -18.54
N ALA A 609 -27.52 -5.33 -17.39
CA ALA A 609 -26.26 -5.93 -17.00
C ALA A 609 -26.42 -7.45 -16.81
N HIS A 610 -27.46 -7.88 -16.10
CA HIS A 610 -27.76 -9.30 -15.88
C HIS A 610 -27.90 -10.07 -17.20
N SER A 611 -28.73 -9.56 -18.12
CA SER A 611 -28.89 -10.15 -19.47
C SER A 611 -27.58 -10.20 -20.25
N TRP A 612 -26.74 -9.15 -20.13
CA TRP A 612 -25.43 -9.12 -20.81
C TRP A 612 -24.50 -10.23 -20.28
N PHE A 613 -24.38 -10.39 -18.97
CA PHE A 613 -23.52 -11.42 -18.37
C PHE A 613 -24.03 -12.85 -18.60
N GLU A 614 -25.35 -13.09 -18.57
CA GLU A 614 -25.89 -14.41 -18.92
C GLU A 614 -25.54 -14.81 -20.36
N ASN A 615 -25.66 -13.87 -21.30
CA ASN A 615 -25.30 -14.10 -22.70
C ASN A 615 -23.78 -14.26 -22.86
N PHE A 616 -22.99 -13.43 -22.18
CA PHE A 616 -21.54 -13.43 -22.29
C PHE A 616 -20.92 -14.73 -21.74
N TRP A 617 -21.45 -15.25 -20.63
CA TRP A 617 -20.96 -16.50 -20.03
C TRP A 617 -21.75 -17.75 -20.47
N GLY A 618 -22.85 -17.58 -21.19
CA GLY A 618 -23.67 -18.69 -21.70
C GLY A 618 -24.36 -19.50 -20.61
N THR A 619 -24.73 -18.88 -19.48
CA THR A 619 -25.38 -19.55 -18.35
C THR A 619 -26.35 -18.63 -17.61
N LYS A 620 -27.31 -19.22 -16.89
CA LYS A 620 -28.23 -18.49 -16.02
C LYS A 620 -27.54 -18.06 -14.73
N LEU A 621 -27.88 -16.87 -14.24
CA LEU A 621 -27.25 -16.25 -13.06
C LEU A 621 -28.29 -15.84 -12.02
N ASP A 622 -27.92 -15.87 -10.74
CA ASP A 622 -28.74 -15.35 -9.63
C ASP A 622 -28.95 -13.84 -9.81
N ASP A 623 -30.21 -13.39 -9.82
CA ASP A 623 -30.60 -11.99 -9.98
C ASP A 623 -30.70 -11.25 -8.63
N GLN A 624 -30.48 -11.95 -7.52
CA GLN A 624 -30.47 -11.37 -6.18
C GLN A 624 -29.04 -11.15 -5.67
N PRO A 625 -28.80 -10.07 -4.89
CA PRO A 625 -27.55 -9.91 -4.16
C PRO A 625 -27.24 -11.12 -3.26
N GLY A 626 -25.97 -11.48 -3.19
CA GLY A 626 -25.49 -12.44 -2.19
C GLY A 626 -25.30 -11.80 -0.81
N TYR A 627 -24.92 -12.64 0.16
CA TYR A 627 -24.56 -12.21 1.50
C TYR A 627 -23.13 -11.65 1.55
N THR A 628 -22.91 -10.68 2.45
CA THR A 628 -21.57 -10.14 2.72
C THR A 628 -20.76 -11.00 3.70
N VAL A 629 -19.45 -10.77 3.83
CA VAL A 629 -18.54 -11.55 4.71
C VAL A 629 -19.14 -11.85 6.10
N VAL A 630 -19.59 -10.81 6.82
CA VAL A 630 -20.12 -10.97 8.19
C VAL A 630 -21.47 -11.69 8.18
N GLU A 631 -22.32 -11.42 7.18
CA GLU A 631 -23.60 -12.12 7.02
C GLU A 631 -23.42 -13.60 6.67
N ILE A 632 -22.37 -13.94 5.92
CA ILE A 632 -22.01 -15.31 5.58
C ILE A 632 -21.61 -16.09 6.85
N MET A 633 -20.86 -15.47 7.77
CA MET A 633 -20.55 -16.10 9.06
C MET A 633 -21.82 -16.38 9.88
N HIS A 634 -22.76 -15.43 9.92
CA HIS A 634 -24.06 -15.66 10.54
C HIS A 634 -24.84 -16.80 9.86
N LYS A 635 -24.78 -16.87 8.52
CA LYS A 635 -25.46 -17.92 7.75
C LYS A 635 -24.81 -19.30 7.89
N ALA A 636 -23.53 -19.39 8.21
CA ALA A 636 -22.90 -20.67 8.54
C ALA A 636 -23.45 -21.28 9.84
N LEU A 637 -23.87 -20.42 10.77
CA LEU A 637 -24.44 -20.80 12.07
C LEU A 637 -25.97 -20.81 12.10
N ALA A 638 -26.62 -20.57 10.96
CA ALA A 638 -28.07 -20.63 10.86
C ALA A 638 -28.59 -22.05 11.21
N PRO A 639 -29.83 -22.18 11.71
CA PRO A 639 -30.45 -23.49 11.94
C PRO A 639 -30.58 -24.25 10.62
N ASP A 640 -30.59 -25.59 10.66
CA ASP A 640 -30.69 -26.42 9.44
C ASP A 640 -31.98 -26.21 8.64
N SER A 641 -33.01 -25.64 9.28
CA SER A 641 -34.25 -25.22 8.62
C SER A 641 -34.11 -23.97 7.75
N ASP A 642 -33.02 -23.20 7.88
CA ASP A 642 -32.75 -22.05 7.02
C ASP A 642 -32.30 -22.54 5.63
N PRO A 643 -33.06 -22.26 4.56
CA PRO A 643 -32.72 -22.72 3.21
C PRO A 643 -31.43 -22.08 2.66
N HIS A 644 -30.95 -20.99 3.28
CA HIS A 644 -29.73 -20.30 2.91
C HIS A 644 -28.58 -20.54 3.91
N LYS A 645 -28.70 -21.55 4.78
CA LYS A 645 -27.59 -21.95 5.65
C LYS A 645 -26.37 -22.27 4.80
N VAL A 646 -25.25 -21.61 5.07
CA VAL A 646 -23.99 -21.87 4.40
C VAL A 646 -23.36 -23.11 5.03
N ARG A 647 -23.11 -24.14 4.21
CA ARG A 647 -22.57 -25.44 4.63
C ARG A 647 -21.17 -25.68 4.09
N GLY A 648 -20.88 -25.13 2.91
CA GLY A 648 -19.58 -25.26 2.25
C GLY A 648 -18.98 -23.90 1.92
N MET A 649 -17.65 -23.77 2.04
CA MET A 649 -16.96 -22.53 1.70
C MET A 649 -15.63 -22.79 1.00
N TYR A 650 -15.29 -21.92 0.05
CA TYR A 650 -13.98 -21.86 -0.58
C TYR A 650 -13.34 -20.49 -0.31
N ILE A 651 -12.21 -20.48 0.39
CA ILE A 651 -11.47 -19.26 0.74
C ILE A 651 -10.15 -19.26 -0.01
N MET A 652 -9.91 -18.22 -0.80
CA MET A 652 -8.67 -17.98 -1.52
C MET A 652 -7.96 -16.76 -0.96
N GLY A 653 -6.76 -16.96 -0.39
CA GLY A 653 -5.85 -15.89 0.00
C GLY A 653 -6.45 -14.87 0.98
N GLU A 654 -7.30 -15.32 1.90
CA GLU A 654 -7.88 -14.53 3.00
C GLU A 654 -7.79 -15.29 4.33
N ASN A 655 -7.84 -14.55 5.45
CA ASN A 655 -7.66 -15.12 6.78
C ASN A 655 -8.74 -14.65 7.79
N PRO A 656 -10.03 -14.95 7.55
CA PRO A 656 -11.14 -14.52 8.41
C PRO A 656 -11.00 -14.96 9.87
N ALA A 657 -10.32 -16.07 10.17
CA ALA A 657 -10.04 -16.49 11.56
C ALA A 657 -9.11 -15.52 12.34
N MET A 658 -8.60 -14.48 11.68
CA MET A 658 -7.83 -13.37 12.25
C MET A 658 -8.35 -11.98 11.87
N SER A 659 -8.88 -11.80 10.65
CA SER A 659 -9.27 -10.49 10.15
C SER A 659 -10.70 -10.04 10.46
N ASP A 660 -11.61 -10.99 10.69
CA ASP A 660 -13.04 -10.68 10.88
C ASP A 660 -13.30 -10.12 12.29
N PRO A 661 -14.38 -9.34 12.49
CA PRO A 661 -14.77 -8.90 13.82
C PRO A 661 -15.31 -10.09 14.65
N ASP A 662 -15.29 -9.97 15.97
CA ASP A 662 -15.76 -11.02 16.89
C ASP A 662 -15.16 -12.39 16.51
N LEU A 663 -13.84 -12.52 16.69
CA LEU A 663 -13.12 -13.71 16.25
C LEU A 663 -13.64 -15.01 16.87
N ASN A 664 -14.22 -14.96 18.06
CA ASN A 664 -14.85 -16.14 18.66
C ASN A 664 -16.02 -16.62 17.80
N HIS A 665 -16.89 -15.70 17.37
CA HIS A 665 -17.97 -16.00 16.44
C HIS A 665 -17.45 -16.50 15.07
N ALA A 666 -16.52 -15.75 14.45
CA ALA A 666 -16.01 -16.09 13.12
C ALA A 666 -15.31 -17.46 13.09
N ARG A 667 -14.49 -17.78 14.10
CA ARG A 667 -13.82 -19.09 14.21
C ARG A 667 -14.82 -20.23 14.42
N HIS A 668 -15.86 -20.00 15.24
CA HIS A 668 -16.92 -20.98 15.44
C HIS A 668 -17.69 -21.25 14.14
N ALA A 669 -18.04 -20.20 13.39
CA ALA A 669 -18.70 -20.31 12.09
C ALA A 669 -17.87 -21.10 11.08
N LEU A 670 -16.56 -20.83 10.98
CA LEU A 670 -15.66 -21.58 10.10
C LEU A 670 -15.55 -23.05 10.51
N ALA A 671 -15.49 -23.34 11.81
CA ALA A 671 -15.43 -24.69 12.34
C ALA A 671 -16.75 -25.48 12.17
N SER A 672 -17.90 -24.81 12.08
CA SER A 672 -19.21 -25.45 11.90
C SER A 672 -19.52 -25.85 10.46
N LEU A 673 -18.74 -25.36 9.48
CA LEU A 673 -18.92 -25.73 8.07
C LEU A 673 -18.70 -27.22 7.86
N GLU A 674 -19.55 -27.83 7.04
CA GLU A 674 -19.43 -29.24 6.65
C GLU A 674 -18.24 -29.48 5.73
N HIS A 675 -17.86 -28.48 4.94
CA HIS A 675 -16.70 -28.54 4.06
C HIS A 675 -16.06 -27.16 3.84
N LEU A 676 -14.81 -27.00 4.23
CA LEU A 676 -14.03 -25.77 4.08
C LEU A 676 -12.76 -26.05 3.26
N VAL A 677 -12.64 -25.38 2.11
CA VAL A 677 -11.43 -25.40 1.27
C VAL A 677 -10.69 -24.09 1.46
N VAL A 678 -9.40 -24.17 1.79
CA VAL A 678 -8.53 -22.99 1.92
C VAL A 678 -7.37 -23.09 0.94
N GLN A 679 -7.26 -22.10 0.07
CA GLN A 679 -6.11 -21.90 -0.81
C GLN A 679 -5.27 -20.75 -0.25
N ASP A 680 -4.04 -21.06 0.18
CA ASP A 680 -3.15 -20.09 0.83
C ASP A 680 -1.69 -20.45 0.56
N ILE A 681 -0.79 -19.53 0.88
CA ILE A 681 0.66 -19.70 0.81
C ILE A 681 1.28 -20.19 2.12
N PHE A 682 0.57 -20.02 3.24
CA PHE A 682 0.99 -20.43 4.57
C PHE A 682 -0.12 -21.18 5.31
N MET A 683 0.24 -21.96 6.32
CA MET A 683 -0.73 -22.51 7.27
C MET A 683 -1.26 -21.41 8.20
N THR A 684 -2.21 -20.63 7.70
CA THR A 684 -2.90 -19.55 8.43
C THR A 684 -3.90 -20.10 9.45
N GLU A 685 -4.38 -19.23 10.34
CA GLU A 685 -5.42 -19.55 11.32
C GLU A 685 -6.69 -20.09 10.66
N THR A 686 -7.01 -19.59 9.47
CA THR A 686 -8.13 -20.08 8.68
C THR A 686 -7.82 -21.45 8.07
N ALA A 687 -6.61 -21.66 7.56
CA ALA A 687 -6.18 -22.95 7.00
C ALA A 687 -6.21 -24.08 8.04
N TRP A 688 -5.89 -23.78 9.30
CA TRP A 688 -6.01 -24.73 10.42
C TRP A 688 -7.44 -25.24 10.68
N LEU A 689 -8.47 -24.54 10.21
CA LEU A 689 -9.87 -24.96 10.30
C LEU A 689 -10.37 -25.65 9.02
N ALA A 690 -9.56 -25.74 7.97
CA ALA A 690 -9.95 -26.29 6.67
C ALA A 690 -10.09 -27.82 6.70
N ASP A 691 -10.85 -28.37 5.76
CA ASP A 691 -10.84 -29.79 5.43
C ASP A 691 -9.81 -30.12 4.34
N VAL A 692 -9.60 -29.17 3.42
CA VAL A 692 -8.59 -29.25 2.36
C VAL A 692 -7.81 -27.94 2.30
N VAL A 693 -6.48 -28.04 2.33
CA VAL A 693 -5.57 -26.92 2.14
C VAL A 693 -4.81 -27.09 0.82
N LEU A 694 -4.85 -26.06 -0.02
CA LEU A 694 -4.26 -26.05 -1.36
C LEU A 694 -3.09 -25.05 -1.41
N PRO A 695 -1.84 -25.51 -1.64
CA PRO A 695 -0.67 -24.64 -1.68
C PRO A 695 -0.66 -23.78 -2.96
N ALA A 696 -0.73 -22.47 -2.78
CA ALA A 696 -0.75 -21.48 -3.87
C ALA A 696 0.61 -20.80 -4.10
N THR A 697 0.72 -20.04 -5.18
CA THR A 697 1.91 -19.23 -5.49
C THR A 697 1.87 -17.87 -4.77
N ALA A 698 3.05 -17.40 -4.31
CA ALA A 698 3.23 -16.02 -3.90
C ALA A 698 3.17 -15.06 -5.09
N TRP A 699 3.08 -13.75 -4.81
CA TRP A 699 3.16 -12.74 -5.86
C TRP A 699 4.45 -12.81 -6.73
N PRO A 700 5.67 -12.96 -6.17
CA PRO A 700 6.86 -13.10 -7.01
C PRO A 700 6.96 -14.43 -7.78
N GLU A 701 6.04 -15.37 -7.54
CA GLU A 701 5.98 -16.70 -8.16
C GLU A 701 4.94 -16.76 -9.30
N LYS A 702 4.33 -15.63 -9.67
CA LYS A 702 3.26 -15.56 -10.68
C LYS A 702 3.33 -14.31 -11.56
N THR A 703 2.63 -14.37 -12.69
CA THR A 703 2.42 -13.25 -13.61
C THR A 703 0.94 -12.90 -13.65
N GLY A 704 0.59 -11.61 -13.66
CA GLY A 704 -0.79 -11.13 -13.69
C GLY A 704 -0.86 -9.62 -13.46
N THR A 705 -2.06 -9.07 -13.38
CA THR A 705 -2.25 -7.63 -13.17
C THR A 705 -2.84 -7.30 -11.81
N VAL A 706 -2.55 -6.11 -11.29
CA VAL A 706 -3.24 -5.52 -10.13
C VAL A 706 -3.69 -4.12 -10.49
N SER A 707 -4.81 -3.67 -9.94
CA SER A 707 -5.21 -2.26 -10.00
C SER A 707 -5.02 -1.60 -8.64
N ASN A 708 -4.16 -0.58 -8.61
CA ASN A 708 -3.82 0.14 -7.40
C ASN A 708 -4.91 1.16 -6.99
N THR A 709 -4.69 1.88 -5.89
CA THR A 709 -5.59 2.90 -5.37
C THR A 709 -5.86 4.06 -6.34
N ASP A 710 -4.97 4.28 -7.30
CA ASP A 710 -5.00 5.38 -8.26
C ASP A 710 -5.62 4.99 -9.61
N ARG A 711 -6.28 3.82 -9.67
CA ARG A 711 -6.88 3.25 -10.89
C ARG A 711 -5.83 2.90 -11.96
N MET A 712 -4.61 2.58 -11.56
CA MET A 712 -3.58 2.11 -12.48
C MET A 712 -3.61 0.59 -12.53
N VAL A 713 -3.89 0.03 -13.72
CA VAL A 713 -3.68 -1.40 -14.00
C VAL A 713 -2.19 -1.62 -14.23
N GLN A 714 -1.58 -2.46 -13.41
CA GLN A 714 -0.13 -2.68 -13.35
C GLN A 714 0.21 -4.15 -13.55
N LEU A 715 1.24 -4.42 -14.35
CA LEU A 715 1.72 -5.77 -14.64
C LEU A 715 2.75 -6.22 -13.58
N GLY A 716 2.50 -7.37 -12.96
CA GLY A 716 3.49 -8.13 -12.20
C GLY A 716 3.98 -9.34 -13.00
N GLN A 717 5.27 -9.62 -12.89
CA GLN A 717 5.89 -10.76 -13.57
C GLN A 717 6.51 -11.74 -12.56
N GLN A 718 6.49 -13.02 -12.93
CA GLN A 718 7.10 -14.09 -12.17
C GLN A 718 8.63 -13.92 -12.11
N ALA A 719 9.16 -13.79 -10.89
CA ALA A 719 10.59 -13.64 -10.62
C ALA A 719 11.24 -14.95 -10.18
N ILE A 720 10.54 -15.78 -9.43
CA ILE A 720 11.03 -17.04 -8.88
C ILE A 720 10.05 -18.18 -9.15
N ASP A 721 10.53 -19.42 -9.06
CA ASP A 721 9.70 -20.62 -9.17
C ASP A 721 9.01 -20.94 -7.83
N PRO A 722 7.77 -21.44 -7.84
CA PRO A 722 7.04 -21.80 -6.62
C PRO A 722 7.69 -22.98 -5.87
N PRO A 723 7.54 -23.05 -4.53
CA PRO A 723 8.14 -24.11 -3.74
C PRO A 723 7.36 -25.43 -3.85
N GLY A 724 8.08 -26.54 -3.91
CA GLY A 724 7.52 -27.90 -3.88
C GLY A 724 6.50 -28.15 -5.00
N GLN A 725 5.28 -28.53 -4.63
CA GLN A 725 4.17 -28.79 -5.53
C GLN A 725 3.16 -27.64 -5.59
N ALA A 726 3.45 -26.46 -5.02
CA ALA A 726 2.54 -25.32 -5.10
C ALA A 726 2.18 -24.99 -6.57
N ARG A 727 0.96 -24.47 -6.78
CA ARG A 727 0.42 -24.17 -8.11
C ARG A 727 -0.10 -22.74 -8.19
N PRO A 728 -0.09 -22.12 -9.38
CA PRO A 728 -0.72 -20.82 -9.58
C PRO A 728 -2.22 -20.85 -9.24
N ASP A 729 -2.71 -19.81 -8.58
CA ASP A 729 -4.12 -19.71 -8.19
C ASP A 729 -5.06 -19.85 -9.40
N LEU A 730 -4.72 -19.25 -10.55
CA LEU A 730 -5.46 -19.42 -11.80
C LEU A 730 -5.63 -20.89 -12.21
N TRP A 731 -4.60 -21.71 -12.02
CA TRP A 731 -4.68 -23.14 -12.34
C TRP A 731 -5.64 -23.84 -11.39
N ILE A 732 -5.56 -23.54 -10.09
CA ILE A 732 -6.39 -24.16 -9.05
C ILE A 732 -7.88 -23.80 -9.27
N ILE A 733 -8.18 -22.52 -9.53
CA ILE A 733 -9.55 -22.06 -9.83
C ILE A 733 -10.12 -22.78 -11.06
N GLN A 734 -9.35 -22.88 -12.14
CA GLN A 734 -9.77 -23.58 -13.36
C GLN A 734 -9.99 -25.08 -13.14
N ASP A 735 -9.18 -25.72 -12.29
CA ASP A 735 -9.33 -27.14 -11.97
C ASP A 735 -10.57 -27.41 -11.11
N ILE A 736 -10.86 -26.55 -10.12
CA ILE A 736 -12.14 -26.59 -9.38
C ILE A 736 -13.31 -26.40 -10.35
N ALA A 737 -13.24 -25.39 -11.22
CA ALA A 737 -14.28 -25.12 -12.22
C ALA A 737 -14.57 -26.34 -13.10
N ARG A 738 -13.52 -26.99 -13.61
CA ARG A 738 -13.64 -28.21 -14.43
C ARG A 738 -14.34 -29.34 -13.67
N ARG A 739 -13.95 -29.57 -12.42
CA ARG A 739 -14.55 -30.60 -11.55
C ARG A 739 -16.00 -30.28 -11.15
N MET A 740 -16.36 -29.00 -11.11
CA MET A 740 -17.73 -28.54 -10.94
C MET A 740 -18.58 -28.64 -12.21
N GLY A 741 -17.98 -29.03 -13.35
CA GLY A 741 -18.67 -29.23 -14.63
C GLY A 741 -18.63 -28.02 -15.57
N LEU A 742 -17.77 -27.03 -15.31
CA LEU A 742 -17.60 -25.85 -16.16
C LEU A 742 -16.56 -26.14 -17.25
N ALA A 743 -16.93 -25.94 -18.51
CA ALA A 743 -16.07 -26.20 -19.67
C ALA A 743 -15.25 -24.96 -20.06
N TRP A 744 -14.45 -24.43 -19.13
CA TRP A 744 -13.57 -23.29 -19.40
C TRP A 744 -12.30 -23.73 -20.13
N HIS A 745 -11.82 -22.89 -21.06
CA HIS A 745 -10.58 -23.11 -21.78
C HIS A 745 -9.84 -21.79 -21.99
N TYR A 746 -8.77 -21.58 -21.21
CA TYR A 746 -7.89 -20.42 -21.32
C TYR A 746 -6.49 -20.87 -21.77
N PRO A 747 -6.16 -20.76 -23.07
CA PRO A 747 -4.86 -21.20 -23.59
C PRO A 747 -3.76 -20.17 -23.27
N GLY A 748 -2.51 -20.63 -23.25
CA GLY A 748 -1.32 -19.79 -23.16
C GLY A 748 -0.47 -20.04 -21.91
N GLU A 749 0.63 -19.29 -21.81
CA GLU A 749 1.56 -19.35 -20.69
C GLU A 749 0.91 -18.89 -19.38
N HIS A 750 1.54 -19.23 -18.25
CA HIS A 750 1.10 -18.86 -16.90
C HIS A 750 -0.39 -19.17 -16.65
N SER A 751 -0.86 -20.35 -17.09
CA SER A 751 -2.25 -20.79 -16.96
C SER A 751 -3.27 -19.94 -17.72
N GLY A 752 -2.86 -19.34 -18.84
CA GLY A 752 -3.74 -18.57 -19.72
C GLY A 752 -4.03 -17.15 -19.24
N VAL A 753 -3.17 -16.55 -18.41
CA VAL A 753 -3.41 -15.24 -17.78
C VAL A 753 -3.82 -14.14 -18.78
N ALA A 754 -3.16 -14.08 -19.95
CA ALA A 754 -3.50 -13.10 -20.99
C ALA A 754 -4.91 -13.32 -21.58
N ALA A 755 -5.32 -14.59 -21.76
CA ALA A 755 -6.66 -14.93 -22.25
C ALA A 755 -7.74 -14.60 -21.20
N VAL A 756 -7.46 -14.83 -19.92
CA VAL A 756 -8.35 -14.46 -18.82
C VAL A 756 -8.47 -12.93 -18.72
N TYR A 757 -7.35 -12.22 -18.80
CA TYR A 757 -7.33 -10.76 -18.82
C TYR A 757 -8.16 -10.21 -19.98
N GLU A 758 -8.08 -10.82 -21.17
CA GLU A 758 -8.86 -10.39 -22.32
C GLU A 758 -10.37 -10.59 -22.11
N GLU A 759 -10.82 -11.70 -21.53
CA GLU A 759 -12.23 -11.88 -21.16
C GLU A 759 -12.68 -10.83 -20.10
N MET A 760 -11.84 -10.58 -19.10
CA MET A 760 -12.08 -9.54 -18.09
C MET A 760 -12.17 -8.15 -18.73
N ARG A 761 -11.28 -7.83 -19.67
CA ARG A 761 -11.27 -6.56 -20.41
C ARG A 761 -12.58 -6.35 -21.19
N GLN A 762 -13.15 -7.41 -21.76
CA GLN A 762 -14.46 -7.38 -22.41
C GLN A 762 -15.60 -7.18 -21.40
N ALA A 763 -15.56 -7.87 -20.26
CA ALA A 763 -16.50 -7.68 -19.15
C ALA A 763 -16.46 -6.26 -18.55
N MET A 764 -15.33 -5.58 -18.69
CA MET A 764 -15.08 -4.23 -18.18
C MET A 764 -14.86 -3.21 -19.31
N HIS A 765 -15.49 -3.42 -20.47
CA HIS A 765 -15.30 -2.62 -21.68
C HIS A 765 -15.52 -1.11 -21.49
N ALA A 766 -16.36 -0.69 -20.53
CA ALA A 766 -16.61 0.73 -20.25
C ALA A 766 -15.52 1.41 -19.40
N ALA A 767 -14.49 0.68 -18.95
CA ALA A 767 -13.40 1.24 -18.15
C ALA A 767 -12.01 0.96 -18.73
N ILE A 768 -11.75 -0.27 -19.21
CA ILE A 768 -10.40 -0.73 -19.56
C ILE A 768 -10.26 -1.25 -21.00
N SER A 769 -11.20 -0.99 -21.89
CA SER A 769 -11.13 -1.49 -23.28
C SER A 769 -9.86 -1.07 -24.03
N GLY A 770 -9.26 0.08 -23.70
CA GLY A 770 -8.01 0.57 -24.28
C GLY A 770 -6.72 -0.02 -23.68
N ILE A 771 -6.85 -0.88 -22.66
CA ILE A 771 -5.71 -1.46 -21.94
C ILE A 771 -5.56 -2.92 -22.34
N SER A 772 -4.93 -3.20 -23.49
CA SER A 772 -4.62 -4.58 -23.91
C SER A 772 -3.46 -5.19 -23.10
N TRP A 773 -3.34 -6.51 -23.15
CA TRP A 773 -2.21 -7.21 -22.51
C TRP A 773 -0.85 -6.75 -23.06
N GLU A 774 -0.73 -6.58 -24.37
CA GLU A 774 0.49 -6.13 -25.05
C GLU A 774 0.85 -4.70 -24.64
N ARG A 775 -0.16 -3.85 -24.41
CA ARG A 775 0.05 -2.50 -23.88
C ARG A 775 0.63 -2.55 -22.48
N LEU A 776 0.11 -3.40 -21.60
CA LEU A 776 0.64 -3.58 -20.25
C LEU A 776 2.07 -4.15 -20.26
N GLN A 777 2.39 -5.06 -21.17
CA GLN A 777 3.76 -5.55 -21.33
C GLN A 777 4.73 -4.42 -21.74
N ARG A 778 4.29 -3.49 -22.58
CA ARG A 778 5.10 -2.35 -23.02
C ARG A 778 5.21 -1.24 -21.97
N GLU A 779 4.11 -0.90 -21.30
CA GLU A 779 3.98 0.31 -20.47
C GLU A 779 4.04 0.01 -18.96
N SER A 780 3.93 -1.26 -18.55
CA SER A 780 3.86 -1.73 -17.16
C SER A 780 2.69 -1.22 -16.30
N SER A 781 2.16 -0.03 -16.59
CA SER A 781 1.16 0.66 -15.76
C SER A 781 0.32 1.59 -16.62
N VAL A 782 -1.00 1.41 -16.64
CA VAL A 782 -1.93 2.27 -17.41
C VAL A 782 -3.09 2.72 -16.51
N THR A 783 -3.39 4.02 -16.49
CA THR A 783 -4.48 4.57 -15.66
C THR A 783 -5.81 4.45 -16.39
N TYR A 784 -6.87 3.99 -15.70
CA TYR A 784 -8.23 3.97 -16.23
C TYR A 784 -9.10 5.08 -15.62
N PRO A 785 -10.20 5.51 -16.27
CA PRO A 785 -10.75 5.01 -17.55
C PRO A 785 -9.81 5.19 -18.74
N CYS A 786 -9.77 4.18 -19.62
CA CYS A 786 -8.97 4.18 -20.84
C CYS A 786 -9.74 3.36 -21.91
N LEU A 787 -10.36 4.05 -22.86
CA LEU A 787 -11.34 3.41 -23.76
C LEU A 787 -10.78 2.95 -25.11
N SER A 788 -9.62 3.48 -25.52
CA SER A 788 -8.94 3.11 -26.77
C SER A 788 -7.43 3.01 -26.58
N ALA A 789 -6.74 2.41 -27.55
CA ALA A 789 -5.27 2.27 -27.48
C ALA A 789 -4.53 3.62 -27.59
N GLN A 790 -5.18 4.66 -28.10
CA GLN A 790 -4.63 6.01 -28.22
C GLN A 790 -4.90 6.87 -26.98
N ASP A 791 -5.80 6.42 -26.10
CA ASP A 791 -6.11 7.10 -24.84
C ASP A 791 -4.94 6.94 -23.86
N LEU A 792 -4.45 8.06 -23.32
CA LEU A 792 -3.39 8.07 -22.31
C LEU A 792 -3.92 7.71 -20.91
N GLY A 793 -5.24 7.63 -20.75
CA GLY A 793 -5.92 7.44 -19.48
C GLY A 793 -6.18 8.77 -18.76
N ALA A 794 -7.13 8.75 -17.83
CA ALA A 794 -7.55 9.94 -17.10
C ALA A 794 -7.01 9.95 -15.64
N PRO A 795 -5.93 10.69 -15.35
CA PRO A 795 -5.41 10.81 -13.98
C PRO A 795 -6.39 11.56 -13.05
N THR A 796 -7.12 12.53 -13.59
CA THR A 796 -8.24 13.22 -12.93
C THR A 796 -9.54 12.90 -13.67
N VAL A 797 -10.58 12.52 -12.92
CA VAL A 797 -11.93 12.27 -13.45
C VAL A 797 -12.94 13.29 -12.91
N PHE A 798 -14.16 13.25 -13.44
CA PHE A 798 -15.28 14.14 -13.09
C PHE A 798 -15.13 15.61 -13.49
N ILE A 799 -14.27 15.89 -14.47
CA ILE A 799 -14.03 17.25 -14.99
C ILE A 799 -15.35 17.86 -15.53
N ASP A 800 -16.03 17.13 -16.43
CA ASP A 800 -17.21 17.66 -17.12
C ASP A 800 -18.54 17.12 -16.57
N SER A 801 -18.59 15.84 -16.22
CA SER A 801 -19.80 15.13 -15.75
C SER A 801 -19.48 14.08 -14.68
N PHE A 802 -20.47 13.67 -13.89
CA PHE A 802 -20.37 12.52 -12.99
C PHE A 802 -21.04 11.30 -13.64
N PRO A 803 -20.59 10.06 -13.40
CA PRO A 803 -21.25 8.83 -13.87
C PRO A 803 -22.55 8.51 -13.11
N THR A 804 -23.33 9.53 -12.77
CA THR A 804 -24.70 9.43 -12.26
C THR A 804 -25.69 9.56 -13.41
N ALA A 805 -26.95 9.16 -13.19
CA ALA A 805 -27.97 9.12 -14.25
C ALA A 805 -28.21 10.47 -14.96
N ASP A 806 -27.97 11.59 -14.28
CA ASP A 806 -28.16 12.95 -14.81
C ASP A 806 -26.85 13.76 -14.91
N GLY A 807 -25.70 13.14 -14.64
CA GLY A 807 -24.39 13.80 -14.73
C GLY A 807 -24.02 14.68 -13.51
N ARG A 808 -24.83 14.70 -12.44
CA ARG A 808 -24.68 15.58 -11.27
C ARG A 808 -24.39 14.79 -9.99
N VAL A 809 -23.69 15.39 -9.03
CA VAL A 809 -23.50 14.80 -7.69
C VAL A 809 -24.84 14.77 -6.98
N GLN A 810 -25.19 13.64 -6.37
CA GLN A 810 -26.30 13.53 -5.44
C GLN A 810 -25.82 13.86 -4.02
N LEU A 811 -26.27 14.98 -3.44
CA LEU A 811 -26.00 15.30 -2.04
C LEU A 811 -26.96 14.52 -1.14
N VAL A 812 -26.42 13.85 -0.12
CA VAL A 812 -27.19 13.08 0.85
C VAL A 812 -26.85 13.62 2.24
N PRO A 813 -27.80 14.29 2.92
CA PRO A 813 -27.60 14.75 4.28
C PRO A 813 -27.37 13.57 5.22
N ALA A 814 -26.52 13.76 6.22
CA ALA A 814 -26.12 12.75 7.18
C ALA A 814 -26.26 13.29 8.61
N ASP A 815 -26.82 12.48 9.50
CA ASP A 815 -27.06 12.84 10.91
C ASP A 815 -26.11 12.10 11.86
N ILE A 816 -25.94 12.63 13.07
CA ILE A 816 -25.11 11.99 14.09
C ILE A 816 -25.79 10.70 14.56
N ILE A 817 -25.12 9.58 14.31
CA ILE A 817 -25.47 8.26 14.84
C ILE A 817 -24.30 7.84 15.74
N PRO A 818 -24.55 7.58 17.04
CA PRO A 818 -23.49 7.14 17.93
C PRO A 818 -23.02 5.72 17.58
N ALA A 819 -21.80 5.39 17.98
CA ALA A 819 -21.23 4.06 17.91
C ALA A 819 -22.15 3.06 18.61
N ASN A 820 -22.11 1.82 18.12
CA ASN A 820 -22.94 0.75 18.66
C ASN A 820 -22.58 0.42 20.12
N GLU A 821 -21.31 0.57 20.49
CA GLU A 821 -20.80 0.19 21.82
C GLU A 821 -19.93 1.30 22.44
N ARG A 822 -20.58 2.25 23.15
CA ARG A 822 -19.91 3.34 23.88
C ARG A 822 -19.33 2.91 25.23
N PRO A 823 -18.24 3.57 25.71
CA PRO A 823 -17.72 3.33 27.04
C PRO A 823 -18.76 3.51 28.14
N ASP A 824 -18.64 2.69 29.18
CA ASP A 824 -19.45 2.74 30.40
C ASP A 824 -18.57 2.52 31.65
N ALA A 825 -19.19 2.31 32.82
CA ALA A 825 -18.47 2.11 34.06
C ALA A 825 -17.62 0.83 34.09
N ASP A 826 -18.03 -0.21 33.38
CA ASP A 826 -17.34 -1.51 33.34
C ASP A 826 -16.26 -1.55 32.26
N TYR A 827 -16.44 -0.79 31.17
CA TYR A 827 -15.55 -0.70 30.01
C TYR A 827 -15.26 0.77 29.66
N PRO A 828 -14.43 1.48 30.44
CA PRO A 828 -14.29 2.94 30.36
C PRO A 828 -13.39 3.45 29.23
N PHE A 829 -12.68 2.57 28.51
CA PHE A 829 -11.76 2.96 27.41
C PHE A 829 -12.35 2.65 26.04
N VAL A 830 -11.90 3.38 25.02
CA VAL A 830 -12.15 3.07 23.59
C VAL A 830 -10.96 2.32 23.00
N LEU A 831 -11.20 1.14 22.44
CA LEU A 831 -10.24 0.41 21.61
C LEU A 831 -10.28 0.95 20.17
N ILE A 832 -9.12 1.40 19.69
CA ILE A 832 -8.88 1.75 18.29
C ILE A 832 -7.93 0.72 17.69
N THR A 833 -8.36 0.01 16.67
CA THR A 833 -7.48 -0.93 15.96
C THR A 833 -6.76 -0.27 14.78
N GLY A 834 -5.56 -0.74 14.42
CA GLY A 834 -4.90 -0.28 13.19
C GLY A 834 -3.68 -1.09 12.79
N ARG A 835 -2.71 -0.45 12.15
CA ARG A 835 -1.54 -1.12 11.55
C ARG A 835 -0.24 -0.43 11.99
N GLN A 836 0.86 -1.16 11.79
CA GLN A 836 2.23 -0.65 11.88
C GLN A 836 2.86 -0.58 10.48
N LEU A 837 4.01 0.08 10.39
CA LEU A 837 4.74 0.26 9.13
C LEU A 837 5.34 -1.06 8.64
N GLU A 838 5.86 -1.87 9.55
CA GLU A 838 6.63 -3.08 9.30
C GLU A 838 5.70 -4.22 8.90
N HIS A 839 4.55 -4.32 9.59
CA HIS A 839 3.64 -5.43 9.43
C HIS A 839 2.44 -5.12 8.55
N TRP A 840 2.07 -6.08 7.70
CA TRP A 840 0.95 -5.94 6.79
C TRP A 840 -0.22 -6.85 7.20
N HIS A 841 -1.38 -6.23 7.44
CA HIS A 841 -2.64 -6.91 7.72
C HIS A 841 -2.51 -7.89 8.89
N THR A 842 -2.85 -9.18 8.71
CA THR A 842 -2.76 -10.23 9.75
C THR A 842 -1.32 -10.76 9.94
N GLY A 843 -0.30 -10.11 9.37
CA GLY A 843 1.10 -10.45 9.58
C GLY A 843 1.59 -11.72 8.89
N SER A 844 0.73 -12.44 8.14
CA SER A 844 1.07 -13.77 7.58
C SER A 844 2.32 -13.77 6.69
N MET A 845 2.55 -12.71 5.91
CA MET A 845 3.76 -12.53 5.10
C MET A 845 4.87 -11.81 5.89
N THR A 846 4.56 -10.66 6.49
CA THR A 846 5.58 -9.75 7.03
C THR A 846 6.24 -10.25 8.29
N ARG A 847 5.53 -11.02 9.12
CA ARG A 847 6.12 -11.66 10.31
C ARG A 847 6.95 -12.91 9.98
N ARG A 848 6.95 -13.32 8.72
CA ARG A 848 7.84 -14.35 8.15
C ARG A 848 8.95 -13.74 7.30
N ALA A 849 9.05 -12.41 7.28
CA ALA A 849 10.14 -11.68 6.65
C ALA A 849 11.11 -11.24 7.74
N VAL A 850 12.35 -11.72 7.68
CA VAL A 850 13.31 -11.63 8.79
C VAL A 850 13.55 -10.20 9.22
N VAL A 851 13.73 -9.30 8.25
CA VAL A 851 13.99 -7.88 8.52
C VAL A 851 12.79 -7.20 9.17
N LEU A 852 11.57 -7.47 8.70
CA LEU A 852 10.37 -6.79 9.18
C LEU A 852 10.01 -7.24 10.59
N ASP A 853 10.08 -8.54 10.85
CA ASP A 853 9.83 -9.11 12.17
C ASP A 853 10.90 -8.69 13.18
N ALA A 854 12.17 -8.61 12.79
CA ALA A 854 13.24 -8.11 13.66
C ALA A 854 13.09 -6.64 14.06
N ILE A 855 12.47 -5.80 13.22
CA ILE A 855 12.22 -4.38 13.55
C ILE A 855 11.08 -4.27 14.57
N GLU A 856 10.03 -5.09 14.45
CA GLU A 856 8.84 -4.98 15.30
C GLU A 856 8.28 -6.36 15.73
N PRO A 857 9.02 -7.13 16.54
CA PRO A 857 8.72 -8.55 16.79
C PRO A 857 7.55 -8.79 17.74
N MET A 858 7.25 -7.81 18.60
CA MET A 858 6.33 -7.97 19.72
C MET A 858 5.01 -7.23 19.51
N ALA A 859 3.91 -7.87 19.91
CA ALA A 859 2.62 -7.22 20.01
C ALA A 859 2.64 -6.13 21.09
N THR A 860 2.14 -4.94 20.78
CA THR A 860 2.07 -3.82 21.73
C THR A 860 0.70 -3.15 21.71
N ALA A 861 0.29 -2.61 22.85
CA ALA A 861 -0.83 -1.69 22.97
C ALA A 861 -0.32 -0.30 23.32
N SER A 862 -0.79 0.72 22.60
CA SER A 862 -0.35 2.10 22.79
C SER A 862 -1.35 2.91 23.64
N MET A 863 -0.83 3.63 24.64
CA MET A 863 -1.58 4.55 25.50
C MET A 863 -0.79 5.84 25.77
N CYS A 864 -1.50 6.93 26.06
CA CYS A 864 -0.88 8.21 26.39
C CYS A 864 -0.28 8.22 27.80
N GLY A 865 0.74 9.05 28.02
CA GLY A 865 1.41 9.15 29.33
C GLY A 865 0.48 9.49 30.50
N ASP A 866 -0.55 10.30 30.29
CA ASP A 866 -1.51 10.69 31.33
C ASP A 866 -2.31 9.48 31.86
N ASP A 867 -2.79 8.62 30.96
CA ASP A 867 -3.52 7.40 31.36
C ASP A 867 -2.58 6.41 32.04
N LEU A 868 -1.34 6.28 31.57
CA LEU A 868 -0.32 5.45 32.23
C LEU A 868 -0.09 5.90 33.68
N GLN A 869 0.08 7.20 33.90
CA GLN A 869 0.29 7.77 35.21
C GLN A 869 -0.93 7.57 36.12
N GLN A 870 -2.14 7.80 35.61
CA GLN A 870 -3.38 7.60 36.36
C GLN A 870 -3.57 6.15 36.80
N MET A 871 -3.13 5.20 35.97
CA MET A 871 -3.23 3.76 36.25
C MET A 871 -2.03 3.19 37.01
N GLY A 872 -0.96 3.97 37.23
CA GLY A 872 0.27 3.49 37.87
C GLY A 872 1.07 2.49 37.02
N LEU A 873 0.98 2.59 35.69
CA LEU A 873 1.65 1.72 34.72
C LEU A 873 2.90 2.38 34.12
N GLN A 874 3.84 1.56 33.65
CA GLN A 874 5.04 1.98 32.94
C GLN A 874 5.11 1.37 31.52
N PRO A 875 5.80 2.00 30.57
CA PRO A 875 6.11 1.37 29.28
C PRO A 875 6.83 0.04 29.49
N GLY A 876 6.40 -1.00 28.76
CA GLY A 876 6.91 -2.36 28.87
C GLY A 876 6.09 -3.28 29.78
N ASP A 877 5.28 -2.74 30.69
CA ASP A 877 4.39 -3.52 31.55
C ASP A 877 3.42 -4.37 30.71
N VAL A 878 3.03 -5.53 31.25
CA VAL A 878 1.98 -6.36 30.68
C VAL A 878 0.63 -5.91 31.24
N ILE A 879 -0.33 -5.70 30.35
CA ILE A 879 -1.72 -5.38 30.68
C ILE A 879 -2.67 -6.39 30.06
N THR A 880 -3.85 -6.53 30.67
CA THR A 880 -4.98 -7.25 30.09
C THR A 880 -6.00 -6.24 29.59
N VAL A 881 -6.32 -6.31 28.30
CA VAL A 881 -7.36 -5.52 27.64
C VAL A 881 -8.54 -6.43 27.38
N ARG A 882 -9.72 -6.06 27.88
CA ARG A 882 -10.92 -6.91 27.85
C ARG A 882 -12.12 -6.15 27.32
N SER A 883 -12.86 -6.75 26.39
CA SER A 883 -14.20 -6.29 25.97
C SER A 883 -15.29 -7.23 26.50
N ARG A 884 -16.52 -7.04 26.03
CA ARG A 884 -17.66 -7.94 26.31
C ARG A 884 -17.53 -9.33 25.66
N ARG A 885 -16.63 -9.48 24.68
CA ARG A 885 -16.52 -10.69 23.83
C ARG A 885 -15.23 -11.46 24.01
N GLY A 886 -14.17 -10.80 24.46
CA GLY A 886 -12.85 -11.42 24.56
C GLY A 886 -11.83 -10.51 25.25
N GLN A 887 -10.61 -11.01 25.38
CA GLN A 887 -9.50 -10.29 25.98
C GLN A 887 -8.16 -10.70 25.37
N VAL A 888 -7.15 -9.85 25.55
CA VAL A 888 -5.76 -10.13 25.22
C VAL A 888 -4.84 -9.63 26.33
N ALA A 889 -3.75 -10.34 26.57
CA ALA A 889 -2.63 -9.85 27.38
C ALA A 889 -1.53 -9.33 26.44
N ILE A 890 -1.05 -8.10 26.67
CA ILE A 890 -0.20 -7.39 25.72
C ILE A 890 0.73 -6.41 26.42
N HIS A 891 1.91 -6.18 25.84
CA HIS A 891 2.87 -5.20 26.35
C HIS A 891 2.47 -3.77 26.04
N LEU A 892 2.70 -2.89 27.00
CA LEU A 892 2.34 -1.49 26.91
C LEU A 892 3.43 -0.66 26.24
N ARG A 893 3.03 0.21 25.33
CA ARG A 893 3.88 1.22 24.67
C ARG A 893 3.32 2.61 24.95
N ARG A 894 4.18 3.56 25.30
CA ARG A 894 3.77 4.96 25.40
C ARG A 894 3.63 5.56 24.00
N ASP A 895 2.50 6.20 23.74
CA ASP A 895 2.22 6.99 22.55
C ASP A 895 1.36 8.20 22.95
N ASP A 896 2.01 9.35 23.11
CA ASP A 896 1.32 10.59 23.50
C ASP A 896 0.44 11.16 22.37
N GLY A 897 0.51 10.59 21.17
CA GLY A 897 -0.45 10.89 20.09
C GLY A 897 -1.80 10.21 20.29
N THR A 898 -1.89 9.16 21.12
CA THR A 898 -3.15 8.49 21.44
C THR A 898 -3.98 9.34 22.41
N PRO A 899 -5.30 9.52 22.21
CA PRO A 899 -6.10 10.38 23.09
C PRO A 899 -6.34 9.72 24.46
N ARG A 900 -6.54 10.53 25.50
CA ARG A 900 -6.95 10.05 26.84
C ARG A 900 -8.23 9.22 26.75
N GLY A 901 -8.28 8.13 27.52
CA GLY A 901 -9.41 7.20 27.53
C GLY A 901 -9.47 6.31 26.30
N ALA A 902 -8.40 6.21 25.51
CA ALA A 902 -8.30 5.31 24.38
C ALA A 902 -7.04 4.44 24.44
N ILE A 903 -7.13 3.28 23.81
CA ILE A 903 -6.03 2.33 23.64
C ILE A 903 -5.95 1.92 22.18
N PHE A 904 -4.74 1.91 21.63
CA PHE A 904 -4.51 1.49 20.25
C PHE A 904 -3.84 0.12 20.18
N ILE A 905 -4.37 -0.80 19.37
CA ILE A 905 -3.78 -2.13 19.18
C ILE A 905 -3.66 -2.46 17.68
N PRO A 906 -2.46 -2.78 17.16
CA PRO A 906 -2.27 -3.29 15.81
C PRO A 906 -2.77 -4.73 15.70
N PHE A 907 -3.42 -5.09 14.59
CA PHE A 907 -4.04 -6.42 14.43
C PHE A 907 -3.17 -7.45 13.67
N ALA A 908 -1.86 -7.23 13.59
CA ALA A 908 -0.92 -8.11 12.88
C ALA A 908 -0.43 -9.32 13.70
N TYR A 909 -0.77 -9.38 14.99
CA TYR A 909 -0.26 -10.35 15.94
C TYR A 909 -1.34 -11.35 16.33
N TYR A 910 -1.13 -12.63 16.06
CA TYR A 910 -2.10 -13.67 16.37
C TYR A 910 -2.14 -13.99 17.86
N GLU A 911 -0.99 -13.87 18.53
CA GLU A 911 -0.81 -14.11 19.96
C GLU A 911 -1.54 -13.07 20.81
N ALA A 912 -1.84 -11.91 20.23
CA ALA A 912 -2.62 -10.83 20.84
C ALA A 912 -3.63 -10.26 19.83
N ALA A 913 -4.46 -11.15 19.27
CA ALA A 913 -5.39 -10.79 18.20
C ALA A 913 -6.44 -9.75 18.66
N ALA A 914 -6.28 -8.50 18.21
CA ALA A 914 -7.16 -7.38 18.58
C ALA A 914 -8.65 -7.65 18.28
N ASN A 915 -8.93 -8.41 17.21
CA ASN A 915 -10.28 -8.70 16.77
C ASN A 915 -11.04 -9.72 17.66
N LEU A 916 -10.39 -10.30 18.68
CA LEU A 916 -11.11 -10.97 19.77
C LEU A 916 -12.01 -9.99 20.55
N MET A 917 -11.66 -8.70 20.54
CA MET A 917 -12.36 -7.68 21.30
C MET A 917 -13.37 -6.89 20.47
N THR A 918 -13.17 -6.77 19.15
CA THR A 918 -13.98 -5.93 18.26
C THR A 918 -15.42 -6.42 18.14
N ASN A 919 -16.33 -5.54 17.72
CA ASN A 919 -17.75 -5.85 17.60
C ASN A 919 -18.15 -6.04 16.12
N ALA A 920 -19.18 -6.85 15.88
CA ALA A 920 -19.67 -7.18 14.55
C ALA A 920 -20.85 -6.30 14.09
N ALA A 921 -21.13 -5.17 14.76
CA ALA A 921 -22.20 -4.26 14.35
C ALA A 921 -21.87 -3.64 12.99
N LEU A 922 -22.85 -3.64 12.10
CA LEU A 922 -22.67 -3.26 10.70
C LEU A 922 -23.23 -1.89 10.40
N ASP A 923 -22.50 -1.13 9.59
CA ASP A 923 -23.05 0.01 8.86
C ASP A 923 -24.32 -0.42 8.09
N PRO A 924 -25.42 0.35 8.15
CA PRO A 924 -26.71 -0.08 7.60
C PRO A 924 -26.72 -0.21 6.07
N VAL A 925 -25.92 0.60 5.37
CA VAL A 925 -25.87 0.67 3.89
C VAL A 925 -24.64 -0.06 3.38
N GLY A 926 -23.48 0.39 3.85
CA GLY A 926 -22.19 -0.17 3.61
C GLY A 926 -22.16 -1.64 3.97
N LYS A 927 -22.65 -2.07 5.14
CA LYS A 927 -22.45 -3.42 5.74
C LYS A 927 -21.01 -3.71 6.20
N ILE A 928 -20.26 -2.69 6.58
CA ILE A 928 -18.91 -2.85 7.17
C ILE A 928 -19.01 -2.91 8.70
N PRO A 929 -18.19 -3.72 9.39
CA PRO A 929 -18.18 -3.75 10.85
C PRO A 929 -17.40 -2.59 11.50
N GLU A 930 -17.75 -2.29 12.75
CA GLU A 930 -17.16 -1.25 13.58
C GLU A 930 -15.82 -1.66 14.22
N PHE A 931 -14.75 -1.66 13.44
CA PHE A 931 -13.40 -2.01 13.93
C PHE A 931 -12.71 -0.88 14.69
N LYS A 932 -13.08 0.38 14.44
CA LYS A 932 -12.36 1.55 14.96
C LYS A 932 -12.91 2.05 16.29
N TYR A 933 -13.93 1.39 16.82
CA TYR A 933 -14.56 1.78 18.05
C TYR A 933 -15.12 0.56 18.79
N CYS A 934 -14.64 0.32 20.01
CA CYS A 934 -15.16 -0.72 20.88
C CYS A 934 -14.85 -0.35 22.33
N ALA A 935 -15.83 -0.43 23.23
CA ALA A 935 -15.58 -0.23 24.65
C ALA A 935 -14.74 -1.38 25.25
N VAL A 936 -13.72 -1.05 26.01
CA VAL A 936 -12.82 -2.00 26.69
C VAL A 936 -12.47 -1.55 28.11
N ALA A 937 -12.05 -2.52 28.92
CA ALA A 937 -11.42 -2.31 30.22
C ALA A 937 -9.94 -2.67 30.13
N VAL A 938 -9.11 -1.92 30.87
CA VAL A 938 -7.67 -2.14 30.95
C VAL A 938 -7.30 -2.42 32.41
N SER A 939 -6.53 -3.47 32.65
CA SER A 939 -6.05 -3.85 33.99
C SER A 939 -4.59 -4.29 33.94
N ALA A 940 -3.86 -4.05 35.02
CA ALA A 940 -2.46 -4.47 35.14
C ALA A 940 -2.34 -6.01 35.22
N GLY A 941 -1.29 -6.56 34.61
CA GLY A 941 -1.00 -7.99 34.62
C GLY A 941 -1.68 -8.78 33.50
N GLY A 942 -1.53 -10.10 33.57
CA GLY A 942 -1.88 -11.04 32.50
C GLY A 942 -0.67 -11.91 32.14
N VAL A 943 -0.89 -12.95 31.34
CA VAL A 943 0.17 -13.80 30.81
C VAL A 943 0.32 -13.47 29.32
N ALA A 944 1.29 -12.64 28.99
CA ALA A 944 1.66 -12.42 27.60
C ALA A 944 2.21 -13.72 26.99
N ALA A 945 2.01 -13.92 25.69
CA ALA A 945 2.51 -15.12 25.02
C ALA A 945 4.04 -15.22 25.13
N GLU A 946 4.53 -16.40 25.55
CA GLU A 946 5.97 -16.66 25.75
C GLU A 946 6.78 -16.60 24.44
N ARG A 947 6.14 -16.82 23.28
CA ARG A 947 6.74 -16.72 21.95
C ARG A 947 6.02 -15.64 21.15
N GLY A 948 6.74 -14.58 20.78
CA GLY A 948 6.36 -13.68 19.70
C GLY A 948 6.95 -14.17 18.39
N GLY A 949 6.14 -14.27 17.33
CA GLY A 949 6.59 -14.62 15.99
C GLY A 949 5.89 -15.85 15.41
N TYR A 950 6.21 -16.13 14.14
CA TYR A 950 5.85 -17.38 13.46
C TYR A 950 7.00 -18.37 13.46
#